data_AF-A0A7Y4UG41-F1
#
_entry.id   AF-A0A7Y4UG41-F1
#
_cell.length_a   1.000
_cell.length_b   1.000
_cell.length_c   1.000
_cell.angle_alpha   90.00
_cell.angle_beta   90.00
_cell.angle_gamma   90.00
#
_symmetry.space_group_name_H-M   'P 1'
#
loop_
_entity.id
_entity.type
_entity.pdbx_description
1 polymer ?
#
loop_
_entity_poly.entity_id
_entity_poly.type
_entity_poly.pdbx_seq_one_letter_code
_entity_poly.pdbx_strand_id
1 'polypeptide(L)'
;GKSAGLGDLEILCDAAPIEIGNRLWFDFDRDGVQDPGEGGIPNATVQLVKNGVVVGTTTTNATGNYYFNDANVPGGVLPNMAYVIRVNKSQLALASTVLTTADVNSGANSDARDSDATMNGTDAVVQLTTGTAGANDHTYDFGFQPQRVDLSLTKAVSNGPYVVGQQITYTLVVANATDCGIYGPCSVATDVTVRDVLPAGLTFQTANPAADFNNAASTWTVGTLNPGASRTLMITARINEGFSGPIRNYAQVNTQGGFADIDSTPGNNPNGPPTEDDEAEVTINVPQQRVDLSLVKTVASGTYAPGVPITYTLVVSNATTCGNFGPCGNATGVTIRDVLPPQLTFVSANPAAAFDAATSTWTVGNLNAGASAALTITATINANVVGNIRNYAQVQTQGGPTDIDSTPGNNPNGPPTEDDETEVTINVGAVSIGDFVWLDKNGNGCQDNDPLEAGIPGVPVTLLRGDGSTVSTQNTNASGRYLFENLSPGTYRVRFGVLSGYAFTRRNNGACGGDKDSDPDATTGETANVNVTPGTSNLDLDAGLYQPASLGDMVFLDANRNGIMEVGETGINGITVMLLDANGNVVGTTSTSGNGKYSFTNLAPGNYSVMFGGLPQGFIYTLRDQGGNEATDSDVDPANGKTAQVMLMSGQSYLDLDAGAYARIDLSLTKTVVQQPPYVTGQTLTYTITITNAAGLAQATGVTVRDVLPSGVSFTSATPSQGTFDNAAGVWNVGSLNSGASATLQIATTLTATTGAITNCAQVQTANEGDIDSTPGNGTSNGEDDEACTTINIVSASLGDFVWMDLNGNGCQDAGEPGVPGVTVTLFRSDNSQVGQTTTDGNGRYQFTNLAPGNYYVVFGQPTGFTFTGQKK
;
A
#
# COMPACT_ATOMS: atom_id res chain seq x y z
N GLY A 1 -172.39 -43.89 -9.74
CA GLY A 1 -172.69 -42.46 -9.47
C GLY A 1 -171.52 -41.91 -8.70
N LYS A 2 -170.78 -40.92 -9.23
CA LYS A 2 -171.05 -39.46 -9.17
C LYS A 2 -171.00 -38.99 -7.70
N SER A 3 -170.20 -38.02 -7.26
CA SER A 3 -169.59 -36.88 -7.96
C SER A 3 -168.59 -36.11 -7.08
N ALA A 4 -167.51 -35.63 -7.70
CA ALA A 4 -166.83 -34.32 -7.55
C ALA A 4 -166.33 -33.83 -6.17
N GLY A 5 -165.02 -33.60 -6.11
CA GLY A 5 -164.34 -32.70 -5.16
C GLY A 5 -162.85 -32.65 -5.48
N LEU A 6 -162.37 -31.51 -5.96
CA LEU A 6 -161.02 -31.25 -6.47
C LEU A 6 -159.98 -31.26 -5.34
N GLY A 7 -158.72 -31.56 -5.69
CA GLY A 7 -157.69 -31.98 -4.75
C GLY A 7 -157.18 -30.91 -3.78
N ASP A 8 -156.68 -31.41 -2.66
CA ASP A 8 -155.57 -30.82 -1.92
C ASP A 8 -154.40 -31.80 -2.03
N LEU A 9 -153.45 -31.44 -2.91
CA LEU A 9 -152.08 -31.90 -2.83
C LEU A 9 -151.45 -31.00 -1.75
N GLU A 10 -151.43 -31.45 -0.49
CA GLU A 10 -150.59 -30.83 0.53
C GLU A 10 -149.15 -31.18 0.16
N ILE A 11 -148.57 -30.38 -0.75
CA ILE A 11 -147.13 -30.30 -0.93
C ILE A 11 -146.63 -29.79 0.43
N LEU A 12 -146.11 -30.68 1.26
CA LEU A 12 -145.08 -30.33 2.22
C LEU A 12 -143.99 -29.65 1.40
N CYS A 13 -144.00 -28.31 1.36
CA CYS A 13 -142.82 -27.57 0.98
C CYS A 13 -141.81 -27.91 2.06
N ASP A 14 -140.98 -28.93 1.82
CA ASP A 14 -139.75 -29.10 2.57
C ASP A 14 -139.07 -27.73 2.58
N ALA A 15 -138.73 -27.26 3.78
CA ALA A 15 -138.04 -25.99 3.93
C ALA A 15 -136.81 -26.04 3.02
N ALA A 16 -136.59 -24.97 2.23
CA ALA A 16 -135.47 -24.95 1.30
C ALA A 16 -134.17 -25.31 2.07
N PRO A 17 -133.38 -26.27 1.57
CA PRO A 17 -132.23 -26.81 2.29
C PRO A 17 -131.17 -25.72 2.51
N ILE A 18 -130.44 -25.81 3.62
CA ILE A 18 -129.33 -24.92 3.97
C ILE A 18 -128.02 -25.67 3.76
N GLU A 19 -127.03 -24.99 3.16
CA GLU A 19 -125.65 -25.43 3.08
C GLU A 19 -124.72 -24.43 3.78
N ILE A 20 -123.84 -24.93 4.66
CA ILE A 20 -122.84 -24.12 5.36
C ILE A 20 -121.43 -24.70 5.26
N GLY A 21 -120.42 -23.85 5.28
CA GLY A 21 -119.00 -24.23 5.29
C GLY A 21 -118.23 -23.63 4.10
N ASN A 22 -116.90 -23.65 4.19
CA ASN A 22 -116.06 -23.07 3.15
C ASN A 22 -114.82 -23.94 2.93
N ARG A 23 -113.71 -23.66 3.63
CA ARG A 23 -112.40 -24.23 3.31
C ARG A 23 -111.47 -24.37 4.54
N LEU A 24 -110.68 -25.45 4.59
CA LEU A 24 -109.48 -25.56 5.43
C LEU A 24 -108.26 -25.44 4.51
N TRP A 25 -107.26 -24.68 4.93
CA TRP A 25 -106.22 -24.26 4.01
C TRP A 25 -104.93 -23.87 4.74
N PHE A 26 -103.80 -23.97 4.02
CA PHE A 26 -102.49 -23.64 4.58
C PHE A 26 -102.25 -22.14 4.45
N ASP A 27 -102.18 -21.47 5.60
CA ASP A 27 -101.84 -20.07 5.72
C ASP A 27 -100.33 -19.99 5.97
N PHE A 28 -99.55 -19.68 4.94
CA PHE A 28 -98.10 -19.79 4.97
C PHE A 28 -97.43 -18.57 5.61
N ASP A 29 -97.99 -17.39 5.47
CA ASP A 29 -97.43 -16.14 5.98
C ASP A 29 -98.01 -15.69 7.34
N ARG A 30 -99.02 -16.43 7.83
CA ARG A 30 -99.71 -16.25 9.12
C ARG A 30 -100.55 -15.00 9.21
N ASP A 31 -100.95 -14.41 8.09
CA ASP A 31 -101.74 -13.19 8.11
C ASP A 31 -103.25 -13.45 8.36
N GLY A 32 -103.69 -14.71 8.25
CA GLY A 32 -105.07 -15.12 8.46
C GLY A 32 -105.97 -14.98 7.22
N VAL A 33 -105.43 -14.62 6.05
CA VAL A 33 -106.17 -14.20 4.84
C VAL A 33 -105.86 -15.05 3.62
N GLN A 34 -106.88 -15.46 2.88
CA GLN A 34 -106.75 -16.37 1.75
C GLN A 34 -106.12 -15.83 0.48
N ASP A 35 -104.81 -16.05 0.37
CA ASP A 35 -103.98 -15.62 -0.74
C ASP A 35 -103.81 -16.63 -1.89
N PRO A 36 -103.53 -16.13 -3.11
CA PRO A 36 -103.16 -16.96 -4.23
C PRO A 36 -101.85 -17.74 -3.96
N GLY A 37 -101.94 -19.07 -3.85
CA GLY A 37 -100.80 -19.94 -3.57
C GLY A 37 -101.02 -20.80 -2.31
N GLU A 38 -101.98 -20.38 -1.49
CA GLU A 38 -102.34 -21.05 -0.25
C GLU A 38 -103.26 -22.24 -0.54
N GLY A 39 -102.64 -23.42 -0.50
CA GLY A 39 -103.25 -24.69 -0.85
C GLY A 39 -104.31 -25.11 0.16
N GLY A 40 -105.33 -25.83 -0.31
CA GLY A 40 -106.29 -26.46 0.60
C GLY A 40 -105.64 -27.58 1.40
N ILE A 41 -106.16 -27.85 2.60
CA ILE A 41 -105.74 -29.00 3.41
C ILE A 41 -106.68 -30.16 3.09
N PRO A 42 -106.25 -31.18 2.33
CA PRO A 42 -107.11 -32.28 1.95
C PRO A 42 -107.25 -33.34 3.05
N ASN A 43 -108.34 -34.09 3.01
CA ASN A 43 -108.62 -35.22 3.90
C ASN A 43 -108.66 -34.86 5.39
N ALA A 44 -108.85 -33.58 5.73
CA ALA A 44 -109.07 -33.15 7.09
C ALA A 44 -110.53 -33.42 7.48
N THR A 45 -110.75 -34.01 8.66
CA THR A 45 -112.09 -34.28 9.18
C THR A 45 -112.66 -33.03 9.84
N VAL A 46 -113.87 -32.64 9.43
CA VAL A 46 -114.63 -31.48 9.95
C VAL A 46 -115.97 -31.97 10.50
N GLN A 47 -116.35 -31.48 11.67
CA GLN A 47 -117.57 -31.90 12.39
C GLN A 47 -118.51 -30.71 12.61
N LEU A 48 -119.82 -30.93 12.43
CA LEU A 48 -120.87 -29.99 12.82
C LEU A 48 -121.46 -30.44 14.15
N VAL A 49 -121.48 -29.55 15.14
CA VAL A 49 -121.89 -29.84 16.52
C VAL A 49 -123.08 -28.97 16.91
N LYS A 50 -124.09 -29.58 17.51
CA LYS A 50 -125.29 -28.92 18.04
C LYS A 50 -125.50 -29.31 19.49
N ASN A 51 -125.65 -28.33 20.39
CA ASN A 51 -125.82 -28.56 21.83
C ASN A 51 -124.77 -29.53 22.43
N GLY A 52 -123.54 -29.49 21.94
CA GLY A 52 -122.44 -30.35 22.37
C GLY A 52 -122.38 -31.76 21.75
N VAL A 53 -123.30 -32.11 20.85
CA VAL A 53 -123.33 -33.41 20.15
C VAL A 53 -122.97 -33.22 18.68
N VAL A 54 -122.09 -34.08 18.13
CA VAL A 54 -121.78 -34.09 16.70
C VAL A 54 -123.02 -34.56 15.94
N VAL A 55 -123.55 -33.69 15.07
CA VAL A 55 -124.73 -33.94 14.24
C VAL A 55 -124.38 -34.10 12.76
N GLY A 56 -123.17 -33.77 12.35
CA GLY A 56 -122.68 -33.99 10.99
C GLY A 56 -121.16 -34.19 10.98
N THR A 57 -120.65 -34.96 10.02
CA THR A 57 -119.21 -35.09 9.80
C THR A 57 -118.95 -35.17 8.31
N THR A 58 -117.95 -34.42 7.85
CA THR A 58 -117.49 -34.41 6.46
C THR A 58 -115.96 -34.36 6.43
N THR A 59 -115.37 -34.58 5.26
CA THR A 59 -113.93 -34.47 5.04
C THR A 59 -113.65 -33.46 3.95
N THR A 60 -112.59 -32.67 4.11
CA THR A 60 -112.18 -31.71 3.10
C THR A 60 -111.72 -32.42 1.83
N ASN A 61 -112.09 -31.86 0.68
CA ASN A 61 -111.65 -32.37 -0.62
C ASN A 61 -110.20 -31.96 -0.95
N ALA A 62 -109.73 -32.27 -2.17
CA ALA A 62 -108.37 -31.92 -2.62
C ALA A 62 -108.06 -30.41 -2.58
N THR A 63 -109.06 -29.54 -2.68
CA THR A 63 -108.92 -28.09 -2.58
C THR A 63 -109.17 -27.57 -1.17
N GLY A 64 -109.39 -28.44 -0.18
CA GLY A 64 -109.63 -28.07 1.21
C GLY A 64 -111.09 -27.73 1.53
N ASN A 65 -112.01 -27.82 0.58
CA ASN A 65 -113.39 -27.36 0.79
C ASN A 65 -114.21 -28.38 1.58
N TYR A 66 -115.12 -27.89 2.42
CA TYR A 66 -116.06 -28.70 3.18
C TYR A 66 -117.43 -28.02 3.28
N TYR A 67 -118.50 -28.82 3.24
CA TYR A 67 -119.86 -28.32 3.34
C TYR A 67 -120.73 -29.25 4.18
N PHE A 68 -121.66 -28.68 4.94
CA PHE A 68 -122.72 -29.37 5.65
C PHE A 68 -124.06 -28.99 5.05
N ASN A 69 -124.84 -29.98 4.65
CA ASN A 69 -126.18 -29.84 4.07
C ASN A 69 -127.05 -31.05 4.43
N ASP A 70 -128.27 -31.07 3.93
CA ASP A 70 -129.24 -32.13 4.23
C ASP A 70 -128.80 -33.54 3.79
N ALA A 71 -127.81 -33.66 2.90
CA ALA A 71 -127.28 -34.95 2.48
C ALA A 71 -126.32 -35.56 3.50
N ASN A 72 -125.65 -34.75 4.34
CA ASN A 72 -124.64 -35.22 5.29
C ASN A 72 -124.89 -34.80 6.75
N VAL A 73 -126.03 -34.18 7.03
CA VAL A 73 -126.54 -33.88 8.38
C VAL A 73 -127.91 -34.54 8.58
N PRO A 74 -128.03 -35.60 9.40
CA PRO A 74 -129.31 -36.25 9.67
C PRO A 74 -130.34 -35.30 10.29
N GLY A 75 -131.47 -35.13 9.61
CA GLY A 75 -132.52 -34.18 10.00
C GLY A 75 -132.35 -32.78 9.40
N GLY A 76 -131.36 -32.60 8.53
CA GLY A 76 -131.09 -31.36 7.81
C GLY A 76 -130.39 -30.29 8.64
N VAL A 77 -129.82 -29.30 7.95
CA VAL A 77 -129.27 -28.11 8.61
C VAL A 77 -130.43 -27.16 8.90
N LEU A 78 -130.91 -27.17 10.15
CA LEU A 78 -132.10 -26.40 10.53
C LEU A 78 -131.88 -24.87 10.43
N PRO A 79 -132.89 -24.09 10.01
CA PRO A 79 -132.83 -22.62 9.94
C PRO A 79 -132.87 -21.96 11.32
N ASN A 80 -132.22 -20.80 11.47
CA ASN A 80 -132.15 -19.99 12.71
C ASN A 80 -131.63 -20.78 13.94
N MET A 81 -130.72 -21.73 13.73
CA MET A 81 -130.19 -22.61 14.78
C MET A 81 -128.69 -22.42 14.97
N ALA A 82 -128.26 -22.43 16.23
CA ALA A 82 -126.85 -22.34 16.60
C ALA A 82 -126.13 -23.68 16.41
N TYR A 83 -124.95 -23.63 15.79
CA TYR A 83 -124.04 -24.75 15.59
C TYR A 83 -122.59 -24.34 15.87
N VAL A 84 -121.72 -25.35 15.99
CA VAL A 84 -120.26 -25.19 16.02
C VAL A 84 -119.67 -26.06 14.93
N ILE A 85 -118.89 -25.47 14.04
CA ILE A 85 -118.00 -26.24 13.16
C ILE A 85 -116.70 -26.49 13.94
N ARG A 86 -116.27 -27.75 14.00
CA ARG A 86 -115.15 -28.21 14.81
C ARG A 86 -114.17 -29.01 13.96
N VAL A 87 -112.88 -28.69 14.10
CA VAL A 87 -111.75 -29.40 13.48
C VAL A 87 -110.79 -29.84 14.57
N ASN A 88 -110.55 -31.14 14.70
CA ASN A 88 -109.59 -31.66 15.67
C ASN A 88 -108.16 -31.50 15.16
N LYS A 89 -107.30 -30.78 15.88
CA LYS A 89 -105.93 -30.49 15.43
C LYS A 89 -104.99 -31.70 15.50
N SER A 90 -105.29 -32.70 16.34
CA SER A 90 -104.43 -33.88 16.49
C SER A 90 -104.48 -34.87 15.32
N GLN A 91 -105.32 -34.60 14.31
CA GLN A 91 -105.34 -35.39 13.09
C GLN A 91 -104.04 -35.21 12.29
N LEU A 92 -103.62 -36.29 11.60
CA LEU A 92 -102.36 -36.31 10.85
C LEU A 92 -102.21 -35.17 9.85
N ALA A 93 -103.30 -34.75 9.20
CA ALA A 93 -103.30 -33.65 8.23
C ALA A 93 -102.91 -32.29 8.85
N LEU A 94 -102.99 -32.14 10.18
CA LEU A 94 -102.77 -30.90 10.93
C LEU A 94 -101.70 -31.03 12.04
N ALA A 95 -101.06 -32.19 12.17
CA ALA A 95 -100.18 -32.51 13.30
C ALA A 95 -98.96 -31.57 13.42
N SER A 96 -98.48 -31.03 12.29
CA SER A 96 -97.34 -30.11 12.21
C SER A 96 -97.76 -28.70 11.78
N THR A 97 -98.99 -28.29 12.10
CA THR A 97 -99.47 -26.94 11.82
C THR A 97 -99.84 -26.19 13.10
N VAL A 98 -99.99 -24.87 13.01
CA VAL A 98 -100.61 -24.03 14.03
C VAL A 98 -101.81 -23.30 13.45
N LEU A 99 -102.89 -23.17 14.21
CA LEU A 99 -104.02 -22.36 13.75
C LEU A 99 -103.55 -20.92 13.68
N THR A 100 -103.80 -20.24 12.56
CA THR A 100 -103.43 -18.84 12.40
C THR A 100 -104.42 -17.95 13.12
N THR A 101 -104.02 -16.70 13.38
CA THR A 101 -104.90 -15.77 14.09
C THR A 101 -106.07 -15.40 13.21
N ALA A 102 -107.29 -15.41 13.76
CA ALA A 102 -108.44 -14.85 13.07
C ALA A 102 -108.20 -13.37 12.75
N ASP A 103 -108.39 -12.97 11.50
CA ASP A 103 -108.30 -11.56 11.13
C ASP A 103 -109.46 -10.78 11.76
N VAL A 104 -109.17 -9.62 12.33
CA VAL A 104 -110.14 -8.72 12.95
C VAL A 104 -110.25 -7.39 12.22
N ASN A 105 -109.59 -7.21 11.06
CA ASN A 105 -109.64 -5.98 10.27
C ASN A 105 -109.51 -6.21 8.75
N SER A 106 -110.62 -6.19 7.98
CA SER A 106 -110.94 -5.12 7.00
C SER A 106 -111.75 -5.52 5.74
N GLY A 107 -112.76 -4.71 5.41
CA GLY A 107 -113.24 -4.47 4.04
C GLY A 107 -114.49 -5.25 3.58
N ALA A 108 -115.33 -4.66 2.74
CA ALA A 108 -116.70 -5.11 2.42
C ALA A 108 -116.87 -6.48 1.69
N ASN A 109 -115.86 -7.35 1.67
CA ASN A 109 -115.87 -8.74 1.16
C ASN A 109 -115.20 -9.75 2.15
N SER A 110 -115.07 -9.41 3.43
CA SER A 110 -114.19 -10.06 4.45
C SER A 110 -114.91 -11.06 5.38
N ASP A 111 -115.36 -12.18 4.83
CA ASP A 111 -115.84 -13.32 5.66
C ASP A 111 -115.62 -14.63 4.90
N ALA A 112 -115.50 -14.60 3.56
CA ALA A 112 -115.34 -15.79 2.72
C ALA A 112 -113.89 -16.20 2.45
N ARG A 113 -112.90 -15.47 2.99
CA ARG A 113 -111.48 -15.62 2.65
C ARG A 113 -110.57 -15.34 3.84
N ASP A 114 -111.05 -15.54 5.05
CA ASP A 114 -110.34 -15.21 6.28
C ASP A 114 -110.67 -16.25 7.34
N SER A 115 -109.66 -16.58 8.14
CA SER A 115 -109.79 -17.66 9.12
C SER A 115 -110.71 -17.25 10.26
N ASP A 116 -111.93 -17.78 10.27
CA ASP A 116 -112.92 -17.55 11.34
C ASP A 116 -112.62 -18.32 12.63
N ALA A 117 -111.71 -19.29 12.53
CA ALA A 117 -111.51 -20.27 13.56
C ALA A 117 -110.79 -19.70 14.78
N THR A 118 -111.26 -20.10 15.95
CA THR A 118 -110.57 -19.88 17.23
C THR A 118 -110.28 -21.22 17.91
N MET A 119 -109.22 -21.28 18.71
CA MET A 119 -108.93 -22.48 19.48
C MET A 119 -109.89 -22.62 20.67
N ASN A 120 -110.52 -23.78 20.81
CA ASN A 120 -111.24 -24.19 22.00
C ASN A 120 -110.67 -25.52 22.50
N GLY A 121 -109.80 -25.43 23.51
CA GLY A 121 -108.99 -26.58 23.94
C GLY A 121 -107.99 -26.99 22.85
N THR A 122 -108.06 -28.25 22.40
CA THR A 122 -107.20 -28.81 21.34
C THR A 122 -107.83 -28.74 19.95
N ASP A 123 -109.06 -28.25 19.84
CA ASP A 123 -109.78 -28.17 18.58
C ASP A 123 -109.86 -26.73 18.08
N ALA A 124 -109.81 -26.54 16.77
CA ALA A 124 -110.19 -25.29 16.14
C ALA A 124 -111.71 -25.29 15.93
N VAL A 125 -112.39 -24.20 16.27
CA VAL A 125 -113.84 -24.09 16.19
C VAL A 125 -114.31 -22.76 15.61
N VAL A 126 -115.44 -22.80 14.91
CA VAL A 126 -116.20 -21.63 14.43
C VAL A 126 -117.62 -21.75 15.00
N GLN A 127 -118.07 -20.71 15.70
CA GLN A 127 -119.43 -20.63 16.28
C GLN A 127 -120.35 -19.89 15.31
N LEU A 128 -121.52 -20.42 14.99
CA LEU A 128 -122.42 -19.80 14.02
C LEU A 128 -123.91 -20.01 14.34
N THR A 129 -124.76 -19.17 13.76
CA THR A 129 -126.22 -19.35 13.73
C THR A 129 -126.70 -19.30 12.30
N THR A 130 -127.39 -20.35 11.84
CA THR A 130 -127.87 -20.44 10.45
C THR A 130 -128.96 -19.41 10.15
N GLY A 131 -129.07 -18.99 8.89
CA GLY A 131 -130.10 -18.05 8.45
C GLY A 131 -131.51 -18.65 8.32
N THR A 132 -132.40 -17.94 7.61
CA THR A 132 -133.72 -18.47 7.22
C THR A 132 -133.59 -19.67 6.29
N ALA A 133 -134.66 -20.45 6.12
CA ALA A 133 -134.66 -21.59 5.18
C ALA A 133 -134.17 -21.17 3.78
N GLY A 134 -133.27 -21.96 3.19
CA GLY A 134 -132.62 -21.70 1.90
C GLY A 134 -131.43 -20.73 1.92
N ALA A 135 -131.03 -20.20 3.09
CA ALA A 135 -129.88 -19.31 3.20
C ALA A 135 -128.57 -20.11 3.32
N ASN A 136 -127.85 -20.26 2.22
CA ASN A 136 -126.51 -20.86 2.22
C ASN A 136 -125.47 -19.84 2.69
N ASP A 137 -124.50 -20.32 3.47
CA ASP A 137 -123.47 -19.47 4.07
C ASP A 137 -122.09 -20.14 4.00
N HIS A 138 -121.27 -19.67 3.07
CA HIS A 138 -119.97 -20.26 2.75
C HIS A 138 -118.81 -19.37 3.19
N THR A 139 -118.93 -18.76 4.36
CA THR A 139 -117.89 -17.90 4.91
C THR A 139 -116.95 -18.69 5.82
N TYR A 140 -117.50 -19.51 6.71
CA TYR A 140 -116.79 -20.33 7.71
C TYR A 140 -115.52 -21.07 7.24
N ASP A 141 -114.34 -20.50 7.47
CA ASP A 141 -113.06 -21.07 7.04
C ASP A 141 -112.00 -21.22 8.16
N PHE A 142 -110.90 -21.93 7.87
CA PHE A 142 -109.87 -22.31 8.84
C PHE A 142 -108.44 -22.24 8.23
N GLY A 143 -107.66 -21.25 8.63
CA GLY A 143 -106.24 -21.11 8.26
C GLY A 143 -105.30 -21.86 9.20
N PHE A 144 -104.35 -22.63 8.66
CA PHE A 144 -103.33 -23.32 9.43
C PHE A 144 -101.93 -23.16 8.84
N GLN A 145 -100.96 -22.73 9.63
CA GLN A 145 -99.58 -22.56 9.18
C GLN A 145 -98.72 -23.80 9.46
N PRO A 146 -98.04 -24.39 8.46
CA PRO A 146 -97.04 -25.44 8.68
C PRO A 146 -95.86 -24.95 9.53
N GLN A 147 -95.31 -25.84 10.35
CA GLN A 147 -94.08 -25.60 11.12
C GLN A 147 -92.91 -26.35 10.49
N ARG A 148 -91.79 -25.66 10.25
CA ARG A 148 -90.52 -26.17 9.68
C ARG A 148 -89.33 -25.53 10.38
N VAL A 149 -88.17 -26.17 10.30
CA VAL A 149 -86.86 -25.57 10.62
C VAL A 149 -86.00 -25.56 9.35
N ASP A 150 -84.91 -24.81 9.39
CA ASP A 150 -83.94 -24.71 8.29
C ASP A 150 -82.56 -24.56 8.95
N LEU A 151 -81.87 -25.67 9.14
CA LEU A 151 -80.56 -25.74 9.79
C LEU A 151 -79.46 -25.77 8.75
N SER A 152 -78.49 -24.88 8.89
CA SER A 152 -77.29 -24.86 8.05
C SER A 152 -76.01 -24.99 8.88
N LEU A 153 -74.95 -25.51 8.27
CA LEU A 153 -73.63 -25.68 8.87
C LEU A 153 -72.55 -25.09 7.96
N THR A 154 -71.70 -24.26 8.55
CA THR A 154 -70.47 -23.81 7.89
C THR A 154 -69.25 -24.28 8.65
N LYS A 155 -68.14 -24.51 7.93
CA LYS A 155 -66.88 -24.98 8.49
C LYS A 155 -65.70 -24.19 7.92
N ALA A 156 -64.84 -23.72 8.81
CA ALA A 156 -63.59 -23.05 8.47
C ALA A 156 -62.43 -23.67 9.26
N VAL A 157 -61.20 -23.43 8.79
CA VAL A 157 -59.96 -23.80 9.50
C VAL A 157 -59.12 -22.54 9.72
N SER A 158 -58.39 -22.50 10.83
CA SER A 158 -57.37 -21.48 11.08
C SER A 158 -56.39 -21.39 9.92
N ASN A 159 -56.00 -20.17 9.53
CA ASN A 159 -55.05 -19.95 8.44
C ASN A 159 -53.73 -20.73 8.62
N GLY A 160 -53.14 -21.14 7.50
CA GLY A 160 -51.85 -21.82 7.44
C GLY A 160 -50.66 -20.95 7.90
N PRO A 161 -49.42 -21.49 7.92
CA PRO A 161 -48.97 -22.75 7.30
C PRO A 161 -49.59 -24.00 7.93
N TYR A 162 -49.54 -25.15 7.26
CA TYR A 162 -50.07 -26.42 7.78
C TYR A 162 -48.93 -27.44 7.87
N VAL A 163 -48.07 -27.32 8.88
CA VAL A 163 -46.88 -28.18 9.01
C VAL A 163 -47.07 -29.23 10.10
N VAL A 164 -46.31 -30.32 10.02
CA VAL A 164 -46.31 -31.37 11.06
C VAL A 164 -46.02 -30.76 12.44
N GLY A 165 -46.72 -31.27 13.45
CA GLY A 165 -46.60 -30.82 14.82
C GLY A 165 -47.36 -29.54 15.18
N GLN A 166 -47.90 -28.80 14.20
CA GLN A 166 -48.68 -27.59 14.42
C GLN A 166 -50.09 -27.88 14.93
N GLN A 167 -50.62 -26.99 15.78
CA GLN A 167 -52.03 -26.98 16.16
C GLN A 167 -52.85 -26.15 15.17
N ILE A 168 -53.94 -26.74 14.67
CA ILE A 168 -54.94 -26.10 13.81
C ILE A 168 -56.29 -26.12 14.51
N THR A 169 -57.13 -25.14 14.23
CA THR A 169 -58.49 -25.07 14.81
C THR A 169 -59.53 -25.04 13.71
N TYR A 170 -60.47 -25.98 13.74
CA TYR A 170 -61.68 -25.92 12.93
C TYR A 170 -62.76 -25.15 13.68
N THR A 171 -63.42 -24.24 13.00
CA THR A 171 -64.56 -23.47 13.51
C THR A 171 -65.78 -23.85 12.71
N LEU A 172 -66.82 -24.32 13.40
CA LEU A 172 -68.11 -24.67 12.84
C LEU A 172 -69.15 -23.66 13.31
N VAL A 173 -70.07 -23.26 12.44
CA VAL A 173 -71.22 -22.45 12.82
C VAL A 173 -72.47 -23.15 12.34
N VAL A 174 -73.28 -23.60 13.30
CA VAL A 174 -74.63 -24.12 13.04
C VAL A 174 -75.64 -23.01 13.28
N ALA A 175 -76.57 -22.82 12.36
CA ALA A 175 -77.59 -21.77 12.42
C ALA A 175 -78.98 -22.33 12.10
N ASN A 176 -80.01 -21.75 12.70
CA ASN A 176 -81.40 -21.96 12.27
C ASN A 176 -81.86 -20.70 11.53
N ALA A 177 -82.36 -20.83 10.31
CA ALA A 177 -82.79 -19.68 9.52
C ALA A 177 -83.95 -18.94 10.19
N THR A 178 -84.13 -17.67 9.83
CA THR A 178 -85.26 -16.87 10.33
C THR A 178 -86.54 -17.18 9.56
N ASP A 179 -86.41 -17.61 8.31
CA ASP A 179 -87.47 -17.79 7.33
C ASP A 179 -87.25 -19.13 6.59
N CYS A 180 -88.28 -19.97 6.56
CA CYS A 180 -88.29 -21.30 5.96
C CYS A 180 -88.94 -21.24 4.56
N GLY A 181 -88.64 -20.16 3.82
CA GLY A 181 -89.11 -19.92 2.46
C GLY A 181 -90.62 -19.98 2.33
N ILE A 182 -91.13 -20.90 1.50
CA ILE A 182 -92.58 -21.04 1.24
C ILE A 182 -93.40 -21.43 2.49
N TYR A 183 -92.74 -21.86 3.58
CA TYR A 183 -93.42 -22.24 4.82
C TYR A 183 -93.48 -21.08 5.85
N GLY A 184 -93.00 -19.89 5.46
CA GLY A 184 -92.96 -18.70 6.30
C GLY A 184 -91.91 -18.80 7.40
N PRO A 185 -92.07 -18.07 8.53
CA PRO A 185 -91.03 -17.99 9.54
C PRO A 185 -90.71 -19.35 10.12
N CYS A 186 -89.42 -19.65 10.29
CA CYS A 186 -88.99 -20.91 10.85
C CYS A 186 -89.46 -21.10 12.31
N SER A 187 -89.54 -22.35 12.70
CA SER A 187 -89.86 -22.79 14.06
C SER A 187 -88.58 -22.97 14.87
N VAL A 188 -88.73 -23.12 16.18
CA VAL A 188 -87.60 -23.43 17.06
C VAL A 188 -87.12 -24.86 16.79
N ALA A 189 -85.84 -25.01 16.46
CA ALA A 189 -85.18 -26.32 16.39
C ALA A 189 -84.80 -26.76 17.80
N THR A 190 -85.07 -28.02 18.14
CA THR A 190 -84.76 -28.61 19.45
C THR A 190 -83.81 -29.78 19.29
N ASP A 191 -83.15 -30.20 20.36
CA ASP A 191 -82.26 -31.38 20.38
C ASP A 191 -81.22 -31.43 19.24
N VAL A 192 -80.72 -30.25 18.83
CA VAL A 192 -79.72 -30.12 17.76
C VAL A 192 -78.39 -30.66 18.26
N THR A 193 -77.78 -31.56 17.49
CA THR A 193 -76.40 -32.01 17.71
C THR A 193 -75.58 -31.86 16.44
N VAL A 194 -74.28 -31.58 16.56
CA VAL A 194 -73.35 -31.43 15.42
C VAL A 194 -72.20 -32.41 15.59
N ARG A 195 -71.85 -33.13 14.53
CA ARG A 195 -70.79 -34.16 14.55
C ARG A 195 -69.66 -33.80 13.60
N ASP A 196 -68.42 -33.95 14.08
CA ASP A 196 -67.18 -33.65 13.34
C ASP A 196 -66.07 -34.64 13.74
N VAL A 197 -65.82 -35.63 12.88
CA VAL A 197 -64.81 -36.67 13.14
C VAL A 197 -63.47 -36.24 12.57
N LEU A 198 -62.48 -36.04 13.43
CA LEU A 198 -61.13 -35.74 12.97
C LEU A 198 -60.56 -36.90 12.13
N PRO A 199 -60.12 -36.64 10.88
CA PRO A 199 -59.55 -37.65 10.00
C PRO A 199 -58.16 -38.13 10.48
N ALA A 200 -57.68 -39.22 9.87
CA ALA A 200 -56.31 -39.69 10.07
C ALA A 200 -55.30 -38.60 9.68
N GLY A 201 -54.23 -38.45 10.47
CA GLY A 201 -53.24 -37.38 10.33
C GLY A 201 -53.41 -36.24 11.33
N LEU A 202 -54.52 -36.21 12.07
CA LEU A 202 -54.77 -35.26 13.15
C LEU A 202 -54.92 -35.98 14.50
N THR A 203 -54.47 -35.32 15.57
CA THR A 203 -54.72 -35.75 16.95
C THR A 203 -55.51 -34.67 17.67
N PHE A 204 -56.68 -35.04 18.23
CA PHE A 204 -57.50 -34.13 19.04
C PHE A 204 -56.69 -33.43 20.14
N GLN A 205 -56.93 -32.14 20.36
CA GLN A 205 -56.35 -31.37 21.45
C GLN A 205 -57.45 -30.86 22.39
N THR A 206 -58.33 -30.01 21.89
CA THR A 206 -59.38 -29.34 22.69
C THR A 206 -60.62 -29.07 21.86
N ALA A 207 -61.75 -28.85 22.53
CA ALA A 207 -62.99 -28.38 21.92
C ALA A 207 -63.57 -27.17 22.69
N ASN A 208 -64.34 -26.33 22.03
CA ASN A 208 -65.03 -25.19 22.63
C ASN A 208 -66.45 -25.02 22.03
N PRO A 209 -67.51 -24.92 22.86
CA PRO A 209 -67.52 -25.14 24.30
C PRO A 209 -67.14 -26.59 24.66
N ALA A 210 -66.23 -26.77 25.61
CA ALA A 210 -65.73 -28.10 25.99
C ALA A 210 -66.78 -28.94 26.71
N ALA A 211 -67.63 -28.29 27.52
CA ALA A 211 -68.67 -28.95 28.31
C ALA A 211 -69.74 -29.64 27.45
N ASP A 212 -69.92 -29.16 26.22
CA ASP A 212 -70.96 -29.62 25.31
C ASP A 212 -70.44 -30.68 24.32
N PHE A 213 -69.13 -30.96 24.31
CA PHE A 213 -68.48 -31.87 23.37
C PHE A 213 -68.21 -33.25 23.97
N ASN A 214 -68.71 -34.28 23.30
CA ASN A 214 -68.34 -35.67 23.58
C ASN A 214 -67.25 -36.12 22.59
N ASN A 215 -66.01 -36.20 23.07
CA ASN A 215 -64.86 -36.61 22.26
C ASN A 215 -64.99 -38.05 21.71
N ALA A 216 -65.57 -38.98 22.47
CA ALA A 216 -65.72 -40.37 22.03
C ALA A 216 -66.74 -40.51 20.88
N ALA A 217 -67.79 -39.67 20.87
CA ALA A 217 -68.78 -39.61 19.81
C ALA A 217 -68.40 -38.63 18.67
N SER A 218 -67.45 -37.73 18.95
CA SER A 218 -67.08 -36.59 18.11
C SER A 218 -68.27 -35.65 17.84
N THR A 219 -69.08 -35.38 18.88
CA THR A 219 -70.38 -34.71 18.75
C THR A 219 -70.55 -33.60 19.81
N TRP A 220 -71.05 -32.44 19.40
CA TRP A 220 -71.56 -31.39 20.29
C TRP A 220 -73.06 -31.51 20.52
N THR A 221 -73.48 -31.30 21.76
CA THR A 221 -74.88 -31.06 22.11
C THR A 221 -75.16 -29.56 22.03
N VAL A 222 -75.89 -29.13 21.00
CA VAL A 222 -76.21 -27.71 20.76
C VAL A 222 -77.52 -27.31 21.47
N GLY A 223 -78.47 -28.23 21.53
CA GLY A 223 -79.75 -28.04 22.21
C GLY A 223 -80.74 -27.25 21.37
N THR A 224 -81.31 -26.18 21.93
CA THR A 224 -82.33 -25.37 21.27
C THR A 224 -81.72 -24.23 20.44
N LEU A 225 -82.14 -24.11 19.17
CA LEU A 225 -81.84 -22.99 18.29
C LEU A 225 -83.13 -22.28 17.86
N ASN A 226 -83.31 -21.06 18.37
CA ASN A 226 -84.40 -20.20 17.92
C ASN A 226 -84.17 -19.74 16.46
N PRO A 227 -85.23 -19.39 15.72
CA PRO A 227 -85.09 -18.82 14.38
C PRO A 227 -84.14 -17.61 14.37
N GLY A 228 -83.21 -17.58 13.43
CA GLY A 228 -82.16 -16.56 13.31
C GLY A 228 -80.99 -16.69 14.30
N ALA A 229 -81.00 -17.68 15.21
CA ALA A 229 -79.91 -17.93 16.14
C ALA A 229 -78.85 -18.86 15.53
N SER A 230 -77.60 -18.65 15.94
CA SER A 230 -76.48 -19.51 15.58
C SER A 230 -75.60 -19.86 16.78
N ARG A 231 -74.83 -20.94 16.65
CA ARG A 231 -73.87 -21.42 17.65
C ARG A 231 -72.54 -21.70 16.98
N THR A 232 -71.48 -21.18 17.57
CA THR A 232 -70.09 -21.44 17.13
C THR A 232 -69.48 -22.56 17.96
N LEU A 233 -68.91 -23.55 17.28
CA LEU A 233 -68.25 -24.71 17.84
C LEU A 233 -66.82 -24.75 17.31
N MET A 234 -65.84 -25.12 18.13
CA MET A 234 -64.44 -25.18 17.70
C MET A 234 -63.78 -26.47 18.15
N ILE A 235 -63.00 -27.08 17.28
CA ILE A 235 -62.14 -28.23 17.60
C ILE A 235 -60.71 -27.94 17.17
N THR A 236 -59.80 -28.01 18.13
CA THR A 236 -58.36 -27.85 17.91
C THR A 236 -57.72 -29.23 17.84
N ALA A 237 -56.88 -29.44 16.82
CA ALA A 237 -56.16 -30.67 16.58
C ALA A 237 -54.69 -30.38 16.26
N ARG A 238 -53.79 -31.33 16.56
CA ARG A 238 -52.37 -31.27 16.17
C ARG A 238 -52.16 -32.10 14.90
N ILE A 239 -51.45 -31.57 13.92
CA ILE A 239 -51.02 -32.32 12.74
C ILE A 239 -49.94 -33.32 13.18
N ASN A 240 -50.14 -34.60 12.88
CA ASN A 240 -49.25 -35.67 13.34
C ASN A 240 -47.88 -35.61 12.66
N GLU A 241 -46.82 -35.95 13.41
CA GLU A 241 -45.46 -36.10 12.87
C GLU A 241 -45.44 -37.14 11.74
N GLY A 242 -44.66 -36.89 10.69
CA GLY A 242 -44.53 -37.79 9.54
C GLY A 242 -45.72 -37.81 8.57
N PHE A 243 -46.77 -37.02 8.81
CA PHE A 243 -47.87 -36.88 7.85
C PHE A 243 -47.50 -35.92 6.71
N SER A 244 -47.92 -36.24 5.49
CA SER A 244 -47.87 -35.33 4.34
C SER A 244 -49.03 -35.61 3.39
N GLY A 245 -49.49 -34.59 2.68
CA GLY A 245 -50.63 -34.69 1.75
C GLY A 245 -51.90 -34.00 2.24
N PRO A 246 -53.02 -34.16 1.50
CA PRO A 246 -54.29 -33.54 1.83
C PRO A 246 -54.95 -34.20 3.06
N ILE A 247 -55.51 -33.37 3.95
CA ILE A 247 -56.41 -33.77 5.04
C ILE A 247 -57.76 -33.13 4.76
N ARG A 248 -58.80 -33.97 4.55
CA ARG A 248 -60.19 -33.55 4.37
C ARG A 248 -60.95 -33.80 5.66
N ASN A 249 -61.56 -32.76 6.23
CA ASN A 249 -62.37 -32.87 7.44
C ASN A 249 -63.83 -32.54 7.15
N TYR A 250 -64.73 -33.43 7.57
CA TYR A 250 -66.18 -33.38 7.30
C TYR A 250 -66.96 -33.20 8.61
N ALA A 251 -68.00 -32.38 8.57
CA ALA A 251 -68.93 -32.21 9.67
C ALA A 251 -70.38 -32.10 9.18
N GLN A 252 -71.34 -32.41 10.04
CA GLN A 252 -72.77 -32.34 9.75
C GLN A 252 -73.60 -32.02 11.00
N VAL A 253 -74.82 -31.52 10.81
CA VAL A 253 -75.87 -31.66 11.83
C VAL A 253 -76.22 -33.15 11.92
N ASN A 254 -76.16 -33.68 13.14
CA ASN A 254 -76.23 -35.13 13.40
C ASN A 254 -77.62 -35.57 13.84
N THR A 255 -78.32 -34.73 14.61
CA THR A 255 -79.73 -34.94 14.97
C THR A 255 -80.43 -33.60 15.12
N GLN A 256 -81.74 -33.59 14.89
CA GLN A 256 -82.64 -32.52 15.28
C GLN A 256 -83.94 -33.12 15.82
N GLY A 257 -84.55 -32.42 16.79
CA GLY A 257 -85.86 -32.70 17.33
C GLY A 257 -86.84 -31.56 17.00
N GLY A 258 -88.13 -31.88 17.04
CA GLY A 258 -89.21 -30.94 16.75
C GLY A 258 -89.72 -31.12 15.32
N PHE A 259 -89.61 -30.07 14.51
CA PHE A 259 -90.13 -30.05 13.14
C PHE A 259 -89.10 -30.55 12.13
N ALA A 260 -89.58 -31.00 10.98
CA ALA A 260 -88.69 -31.37 9.88
C ALA A 260 -87.93 -30.15 9.37
N ASP A 261 -86.67 -30.38 9.02
CA ASP A 261 -85.90 -29.44 8.22
C ASP A 261 -86.51 -29.35 6.82
N ILE A 262 -86.38 -28.21 6.18
CA ILE A 262 -87.03 -27.93 4.90
C ILE A 262 -86.35 -28.67 3.74
N ASP A 263 -85.03 -28.76 3.77
CA ASP A 263 -84.21 -29.32 2.69
C ASP A 263 -83.07 -30.24 3.17
N SER A 264 -82.85 -30.33 4.48
CA SER A 264 -81.80 -31.17 5.07
C SER A 264 -82.34 -32.43 5.80
N THR A 265 -81.55 -33.51 5.80
CA THR A 265 -81.84 -34.74 6.54
C THR A 265 -80.71 -35.03 7.54
N PRO A 266 -80.85 -34.67 8.83
CA PRO A 266 -79.76 -34.82 9.78
C PRO A 266 -79.20 -36.22 9.88
N GLY A 267 -77.88 -36.31 9.95
CA GLY A 267 -77.17 -37.56 10.22
C GLY A 267 -77.03 -38.49 9.02
N ASN A 268 -77.43 -38.09 7.81
CA ASN A 268 -77.40 -38.91 6.60
C ASN A 268 -76.00 -39.04 5.96
N ASN A 269 -75.04 -38.15 6.23
CA ASN A 269 -73.73 -38.12 5.58
C ASN A 269 -72.52 -37.86 6.53
N PRO A 270 -72.31 -38.69 7.56
CA PRO A 270 -71.39 -38.40 8.67
C PRO A 270 -69.91 -38.23 8.34
N ASN A 271 -69.45 -38.64 7.15
CA ASN A 271 -68.04 -38.56 6.76
C ASN A 271 -67.87 -38.30 5.25
N GLY A 272 -68.89 -37.77 4.57
CA GLY A 272 -68.87 -37.54 3.14
C GLY A 272 -68.83 -36.06 2.76
N PRO A 273 -68.59 -35.76 1.48
CA PRO A 273 -68.63 -34.39 0.97
C PRO A 273 -70.05 -33.81 1.07
N PRO A 274 -70.19 -32.50 1.34
CA PRO A 274 -71.49 -31.86 1.53
C PRO A 274 -72.44 -32.05 0.35
N THR A 275 -73.63 -32.58 0.63
CA THR A 275 -74.76 -32.71 -0.31
C THR A 275 -75.95 -31.83 0.07
N GLU A 276 -76.07 -31.51 1.35
CA GLU A 276 -77.10 -30.67 1.96
C GLU A 276 -76.41 -29.49 2.68
N ASP A 277 -77.15 -28.47 3.09
CA ASP A 277 -76.57 -27.24 3.66
C ASP A 277 -76.29 -27.34 5.17
N ASP A 278 -76.75 -28.41 5.82
CA ASP A 278 -76.39 -28.82 7.18
C ASP A 278 -75.07 -29.63 7.25
N GLU A 279 -74.38 -29.79 6.12
CA GLU A 279 -73.09 -30.48 5.96
C GLU A 279 -71.96 -29.52 5.53
N ALA A 280 -70.73 -29.75 6.00
CA ALA A 280 -69.58 -28.89 5.65
C ALA A 280 -68.24 -29.64 5.57
N GLU A 281 -67.41 -29.28 4.58
CA GLU A 281 -66.04 -29.79 4.39
C GLU A 281 -65.01 -28.65 4.48
N VAL A 282 -63.81 -28.99 4.96
CA VAL A 282 -62.61 -28.19 4.72
C VAL A 282 -61.41 -29.10 4.43
N THR A 283 -60.60 -28.72 3.45
CA THR A 283 -59.35 -29.42 3.10
C THR A 283 -58.15 -28.58 3.47
N ILE A 284 -57.14 -29.18 4.12
CA ILE A 284 -55.80 -28.60 4.27
C ILE A 284 -54.77 -29.48 3.57
N ASN A 285 -53.68 -28.89 3.10
CA ASN A 285 -52.57 -29.63 2.48
C ASN A 285 -51.32 -29.50 3.36
N VAL A 286 -50.82 -30.63 3.86
CA VAL A 286 -49.57 -30.69 4.64
C VAL A 286 -48.40 -30.93 3.68
N PRO A 287 -47.44 -30.00 3.56
CA PRO A 287 -46.30 -30.17 2.66
C PRO A 287 -45.39 -31.29 3.17
N GLN A 288 -44.69 -31.95 2.24
CA GLN A 288 -43.65 -32.90 2.63
C GLN A 288 -42.46 -32.15 3.26
N GLN A 289 -41.96 -32.67 4.38
CA GLN A 289 -40.74 -32.16 5.00
C GLN A 289 -39.52 -32.40 4.08
N ARG A 290 -38.55 -31.48 4.14
CA ARG A 290 -37.26 -31.52 3.46
C ARG A 290 -36.17 -31.13 4.46
N VAL A 291 -34.92 -31.39 4.14
CA VAL A 291 -33.77 -30.76 4.82
C VAL A 291 -33.02 -29.89 3.81
N ASP A 292 -32.11 -29.08 4.29
CA ASP A 292 -31.28 -28.17 3.48
C ASP A 292 -29.92 -28.12 4.20
N LEU A 293 -29.02 -29.03 3.81
CA LEU A 293 -27.69 -29.14 4.38
C LEU A 293 -26.69 -28.36 3.54
N SER A 294 -25.98 -27.44 4.18
CA SER A 294 -24.84 -26.76 3.55
C SER A 294 -23.54 -27.07 4.29
N LEU A 295 -22.44 -27.09 3.53
CA LEU A 295 -21.10 -27.34 4.04
C LEU A 295 -20.17 -26.19 3.69
N VAL A 296 -19.49 -25.67 4.72
CA VAL A 296 -18.49 -24.62 4.55
C VAL A 296 -17.14 -25.10 5.06
N LYS A 297 -16.11 -24.94 4.24
CA LYS A 297 -14.72 -25.18 4.61
C LYS A 297 -13.92 -23.89 4.59
N THR A 298 -13.17 -23.64 5.66
CA THR A 298 -12.35 -22.44 5.79
C THR A 298 -10.92 -22.80 6.21
N VAL A 299 -9.94 -22.10 5.66
CA VAL A 299 -8.55 -22.09 6.09
C VAL A 299 -8.12 -20.63 6.21
N ALA A 300 -7.15 -20.31 7.08
CA ALA A 300 -6.63 -18.95 7.14
C ALA A 300 -6.07 -18.53 5.77
N SER A 301 -6.37 -17.31 5.33
CA SER A 301 -5.83 -16.79 4.08
C SER A 301 -4.34 -16.51 4.22
N GLY A 302 -3.57 -16.81 3.17
CA GLY A 302 -2.13 -16.56 3.13
C GLY A 302 -1.38 -17.59 2.31
N THR A 303 -0.07 -17.35 2.18
CA THR A 303 0.87 -18.31 1.61
C THR A 303 1.53 -19.08 2.75
N TYR A 304 1.51 -20.40 2.65
CA TYR A 304 2.07 -21.29 3.64
C TYR A 304 3.47 -21.77 3.22
N ALA A 305 4.29 -22.08 4.21
CA ALA A 305 5.59 -22.69 4.00
C ALA A 305 5.44 -24.21 3.77
N PRO A 306 6.31 -24.84 2.97
CA PRO A 306 6.43 -26.31 2.99
C PRO A 306 6.82 -26.78 4.40
N GLY A 307 6.27 -27.92 4.87
CA GLY A 307 6.63 -28.53 6.15
C GLY A 307 5.89 -28.00 7.39
N VAL A 308 5.05 -26.96 7.28
CA VAL A 308 4.32 -26.42 8.44
C VAL A 308 2.94 -27.06 8.61
N PRO A 309 2.42 -27.15 9.86
CA PRO A 309 1.03 -27.51 10.09
C PRO A 309 0.09 -26.40 9.62
N ILE A 310 -1.01 -26.81 9.02
CA ILE A 310 -2.15 -25.98 8.64
C ILE A 310 -3.39 -26.52 9.32
N THR A 311 -4.34 -25.63 9.64
CA THR A 311 -5.63 -26.03 10.22
C THR A 311 -6.75 -25.45 9.39
N TYR A 312 -7.70 -26.30 9.00
CA TYR A 312 -8.93 -25.90 8.33
C TYR A 312 -10.15 -26.38 9.12
N THR A 313 -11.25 -25.64 9.00
CA THR A 313 -12.50 -25.88 9.72
C THR A 313 -13.59 -26.24 8.73
N LEU A 314 -14.29 -27.33 9.00
CA LEU A 314 -15.53 -27.75 8.34
C LEU A 314 -16.71 -27.37 9.23
N VAL A 315 -17.74 -26.76 8.66
CA VAL A 315 -19.01 -26.46 9.33
C VAL A 315 -20.14 -26.96 8.45
N VAL A 316 -20.91 -27.91 8.97
CA VAL A 316 -22.16 -28.36 8.33
C VAL A 316 -23.33 -27.71 9.06
N SER A 317 -24.31 -27.20 8.32
CA SER A 317 -25.50 -26.56 8.86
C SER A 317 -26.75 -27.13 8.22
N ASN A 318 -27.83 -27.28 8.99
CA ASN A 318 -29.16 -27.56 8.46
C ASN A 318 -30.00 -26.28 8.53
N ALA A 319 -30.57 -25.83 7.43
CA ALA A 319 -31.34 -24.58 7.41
C ALA A 319 -32.57 -24.64 8.32
N THR A 320 -33.08 -23.48 8.72
CA THR A 320 -34.37 -23.40 9.44
C THR A 320 -35.55 -23.50 8.48
N THR A 321 -35.37 -23.10 7.22
CA THR A 321 -36.40 -23.03 6.18
C THR A 321 -35.90 -23.63 4.88
N CYS A 322 -36.67 -24.52 4.29
CA CYS A 322 -36.37 -25.23 3.05
C CYS A 322 -37.06 -24.50 1.88
N GLY A 323 -36.76 -23.21 1.74
CA GLY A 323 -37.36 -22.32 0.74
C GLY A 323 -38.90 -22.39 0.69
N ASN A 324 -39.44 -22.69 -0.50
CA ASN A 324 -40.88 -22.78 -0.74
C ASN A 324 -41.56 -24.01 -0.10
N PHE A 325 -40.80 -24.94 0.48
CA PHE A 325 -41.34 -26.12 1.17
C PHE A 325 -41.64 -25.85 2.66
N GLY A 326 -41.34 -24.64 3.16
CA GLY A 326 -41.62 -24.24 4.53
C GLY A 326 -40.47 -24.54 5.49
N PRO A 327 -40.72 -24.77 6.78
CA PRO A 327 -39.67 -25.09 7.74
C PRO A 327 -39.00 -26.42 7.40
N CYS A 328 -37.68 -26.49 7.55
CA CYS A 328 -36.94 -27.74 7.37
C CYS A 328 -37.18 -28.72 8.51
N GLY A 329 -37.03 -30.01 8.20
CA GLY A 329 -37.01 -31.10 9.15
C GLY A 329 -35.62 -31.37 9.70
N ASN A 330 -35.51 -32.39 10.55
CA ASN A 330 -34.24 -32.81 11.13
C ASN A 330 -33.54 -33.83 10.21
N ALA A 331 -32.27 -33.59 9.91
CA ALA A 331 -31.41 -34.57 9.25
C ALA A 331 -30.91 -35.60 10.28
N THR A 332 -30.74 -36.84 9.84
CA THR A 332 -30.26 -37.96 10.67
C THR A 332 -29.10 -38.67 9.98
N GLY A 333 -28.20 -39.29 10.73
CA GLY A 333 -27.09 -40.05 10.14
C GLY A 333 -26.17 -39.24 9.20
N VAL A 334 -26.00 -37.94 9.47
CA VAL A 334 -25.16 -37.04 8.69
C VAL A 334 -23.68 -37.44 8.87
N THR A 335 -23.00 -37.67 7.76
CA THR A 335 -21.54 -37.83 7.72
C THR A 335 -20.94 -36.94 6.65
N ILE A 336 -19.74 -36.41 6.88
CA ILE A 336 -18.98 -35.59 5.94
C ILE A 336 -17.74 -36.38 5.52
N ARG A 337 -17.34 -36.30 4.25
CA ARG A 337 -16.09 -36.90 3.75
C ARG A 337 -15.13 -35.81 3.32
N ASP A 338 -13.90 -35.85 3.84
CA ASP A 338 -12.81 -34.89 3.57
C ASP A 338 -11.51 -35.66 3.34
N VAL A 339 -11.22 -35.97 2.07
CA VAL A 339 -10.00 -36.70 1.71
C VAL A 339 -8.85 -35.73 1.60
N LEU A 340 -7.88 -35.86 2.50
CA LEU A 340 -6.66 -35.08 2.41
C LEU A 340 -5.93 -35.40 1.09
N PRO A 341 -5.60 -34.39 0.28
CA PRO A 341 -4.82 -34.60 -0.94
C PRO A 341 -3.40 -35.09 -0.60
N PRO A 342 -2.70 -35.79 -1.51
CA PRO A 342 -1.39 -36.41 -1.25
C PRO A 342 -0.28 -35.46 -0.76
N GLN A 343 -0.45 -34.14 -0.98
CA GLN A 343 0.46 -33.09 -0.53
C GLN A 343 0.33 -32.78 0.97
N LEU A 344 -0.72 -33.27 1.64
CA LEU A 344 -0.98 -33.05 3.05
C LEU A 344 -0.89 -34.37 3.83
N THR A 345 -0.29 -34.32 5.01
CA THR A 345 -0.27 -35.44 5.97
C THR A 345 -1.15 -35.11 7.17
N PHE A 346 -2.10 -35.97 7.51
CA PHE A 346 -2.97 -35.77 8.66
C PHE A 346 -2.18 -35.69 9.98
N VAL A 347 -2.53 -34.75 10.85
CA VAL A 347 -1.93 -34.60 12.18
C VAL A 347 -2.96 -34.90 13.27
N SER A 348 -4.09 -34.19 13.25
CA SER A 348 -5.12 -34.34 14.29
C SER A 348 -6.45 -33.74 13.83
N ALA A 349 -7.54 -34.11 14.52
CA ALA A 349 -8.83 -33.48 14.38
C ALA A 349 -9.40 -33.10 15.76
N ASN A 350 -10.24 -32.07 15.81
CA ASN A 350 -10.93 -31.69 17.03
C ASN A 350 -12.41 -31.35 16.73
N PRO A 351 -13.38 -32.07 17.34
CA PRO A 351 -13.19 -33.17 18.30
C PRO A 351 -12.57 -34.44 17.69
N ALA A 352 -11.57 -35.03 18.36
CA ALA A 352 -10.79 -36.15 17.79
C ALA A 352 -11.63 -37.41 17.53
N ALA A 353 -12.58 -37.73 18.41
CA ALA A 353 -13.41 -38.93 18.28
C ALA A 353 -14.45 -38.86 17.15
N ALA A 354 -14.63 -37.68 16.53
CA ALA A 354 -15.63 -37.48 15.49
C ALA A 354 -15.10 -37.80 14.08
N PHE A 355 -13.79 -37.79 13.87
CA PHE A 355 -13.17 -37.98 12.55
C PHE A 355 -12.32 -39.26 12.48
N ASP A 356 -12.64 -40.13 11.54
CA ASP A 356 -11.83 -41.29 11.19
C ASP A 356 -10.90 -40.94 10.03
N ALA A 357 -9.60 -40.83 10.32
CA ALA A 357 -8.58 -40.51 9.33
C ALA A 357 -8.32 -41.64 8.32
N ALA A 358 -8.64 -42.92 8.66
CA ALA A 358 -8.46 -44.03 7.75
C ALA A 358 -9.52 -44.05 6.64
N THR A 359 -10.74 -43.60 6.96
CA THR A 359 -11.84 -43.48 5.99
C THR A 359 -12.09 -42.05 5.52
N SER A 360 -11.36 -41.07 6.06
CA SER A 360 -11.54 -39.64 5.80
C SER A 360 -12.97 -39.15 6.09
N THR A 361 -13.60 -39.69 7.14
CA THR A 361 -15.03 -39.49 7.42
C THR A 361 -15.23 -38.82 8.78
N TRP A 362 -16.01 -37.74 8.81
CA TRP A 362 -16.52 -37.12 10.02
C TRP A 362 -17.95 -37.58 10.28
N THR A 363 -18.20 -38.16 11.45
CA THR A 363 -19.54 -38.55 11.90
C THR A 363 -20.20 -37.41 12.69
N VAL A 364 -21.27 -36.82 12.14
CA VAL A 364 -22.03 -35.72 12.76
C VAL A 364 -23.22 -36.27 13.54
N GLY A 365 -23.94 -37.24 12.97
CA GLY A 365 -25.13 -37.83 13.58
C GLY A 365 -26.41 -37.09 13.20
N ASN A 366 -27.24 -36.72 14.19
CA ASN A 366 -28.50 -36.00 13.94
C ASN A 366 -28.26 -34.49 13.98
N LEU A 367 -28.78 -33.78 12.99
CA LEU A 367 -28.68 -32.32 12.88
C LEU A 367 -30.08 -31.71 12.75
N ASN A 368 -30.55 -31.11 13.84
CA ASN A 368 -31.87 -30.49 13.89
C ASN A 368 -31.93 -29.28 12.95
N ALA A 369 -33.13 -28.92 12.48
CA ALA A 369 -33.33 -27.70 11.69
C ALA A 369 -32.79 -26.47 12.44
N GLY A 370 -31.99 -25.65 11.75
CA GLY A 370 -31.30 -24.48 12.31
C GLY A 370 -30.05 -24.77 13.13
N ALA A 371 -29.64 -26.04 13.29
CA ALA A 371 -28.42 -26.40 14.00
C ALA A 371 -27.21 -26.49 13.05
N SER A 372 -26.01 -26.30 13.61
CA SER A 372 -24.75 -26.54 12.93
C SER A 372 -23.78 -27.35 13.80
N ALA A 373 -22.85 -28.02 13.15
CA ALA A 373 -21.75 -28.74 13.78
C ALA A 373 -20.44 -28.31 13.13
N ALA A 374 -19.32 -28.38 13.86
CA ALA A 374 -18.02 -28.00 13.35
C ALA A 374 -16.93 -29.05 13.68
N LEU A 375 -16.00 -29.23 12.76
CA LEU A 375 -14.79 -30.03 12.93
C LEU A 375 -13.59 -29.23 12.45
N THR A 376 -12.52 -29.23 13.24
CA THR A 376 -11.22 -28.70 12.81
C THR A 376 -10.28 -29.86 12.48
N ILE A 377 -9.59 -29.78 11.34
CA ILE A 377 -8.57 -30.74 10.93
C ILE A 377 -7.24 -30.01 10.79
N THR A 378 -6.22 -30.53 11.47
CA THR A 378 -4.83 -30.10 11.33
C THR A 378 -4.08 -31.11 10.48
N ALA A 379 -3.38 -30.62 9.45
CA ALA A 379 -2.53 -31.41 8.56
C ALA A 379 -1.18 -30.71 8.36
N THR A 380 -0.11 -31.44 8.08
CA THR A 380 1.19 -30.88 7.72
C THR A 380 1.33 -30.85 6.21
N ILE A 381 1.80 -29.72 5.65
CA ILE A 381 2.21 -29.63 4.25
C ILE A 381 3.48 -30.46 4.08
N ASN A 382 3.49 -31.43 3.15
CA ASN A 382 4.65 -32.28 2.93
C ASN A 382 5.89 -31.46 2.50
N ALA A 383 7.09 -31.95 2.86
CA ALA A 383 8.34 -31.31 2.48
C ALA A 383 8.46 -31.21 0.95
N ASN A 384 8.97 -30.07 0.46
CA ASN A 384 9.16 -29.74 -0.96
C ASN A 384 7.89 -29.49 -1.79
N VAL A 385 6.70 -29.42 -1.18
CA VAL A 385 5.48 -29.02 -1.89
C VAL A 385 5.49 -27.51 -2.15
N VAL A 386 5.22 -27.09 -3.38
CA VAL A 386 4.99 -25.69 -3.77
C VAL A 386 3.76 -25.59 -4.68
N GLY A 387 3.15 -24.41 -4.75
CA GLY A 387 1.94 -24.16 -5.53
C GLY A 387 0.65 -24.40 -4.74
N ASN A 388 -0.46 -24.47 -5.48
CA ASN A 388 -1.80 -24.50 -4.90
C ASN A 388 -2.24 -25.94 -4.62
N ILE A 389 -2.61 -26.23 -3.37
CA ILE A 389 -3.23 -27.49 -2.95
C ILE A 389 -4.73 -27.23 -2.82
N ARG A 390 -5.55 -27.97 -3.56
CA ARG A 390 -7.00 -27.94 -3.38
C ARG A 390 -7.43 -29.10 -2.49
N ASN A 391 -8.28 -28.81 -1.51
CA ASN A 391 -8.83 -29.81 -0.60
C ASN A 391 -10.36 -29.72 -0.59
N TYR A 392 -11.00 -30.82 -0.94
CA TYR A 392 -12.45 -30.94 -1.15
C TYR A 392 -13.13 -31.63 0.03
N ALA A 393 -14.37 -31.27 0.32
CA ALA A 393 -15.22 -31.99 1.26
C ALA A 393 -16.67 -31.96 0.80
N GLN A 394 -17.45 -32.97 1.22
CA GLN A 394 -18.88 -33.06 0.91
C GLN A 394 -19.66 -33.72 2.06
N VAL A 395 -20.96 -33.49 2.14
CA VAL A 395 -21.86 -34.41 2.86
C VAL A 395 -21.85 -35.76 2.14
N GLN A 396 -21.48 -36.81 2.87
CA GLN A 396 -21.29 -38.16 2.33
C GLN A 396 -22.54 -39.02 2.47
N THR A 397 -23.23 -38.90 3.60
CA THR A 397 -24.51 -39.58 3.84
C THR A 397 -25.42 -38.66 4.63
N GLN A 398 -26.71 -38.77 4.35
CA GLN A 398 -27.78 -38.14 5.11
C GLN A 398 -29.00 -39.08 5.07
N GLY A 399 -29.70 -39.17 6.18
CA GLY A 399 -30.96 -39.88 6.33
C GLY A 399 -32.05 -38.96 6.86
N GLY A 400 -33.30 -39.38 6.77
CA GLY A 400 -34.46 -38.53 7.09
C GLY A 400 -35.10 -37.98 5.81
N PRO A 401 -35.75 -36.80 5.85
CA PRO A 401 -36.33 -36.15 4.67
C PRO A 401 -35.26 -35.87 3.61
N THR A 402 -35.57 -35.92 2.32
CA THR A 402 -34.58 -35.60 1.28
C THR A 402 -34.10 -34.17 1.42
N ASP A 403 -32.82 -33.97 1.13
CA ASP A 403 -32.28 -32.63 0.92
C ASP A 403 -32.99 -31.95 -0.27
N ILE A 404 -33.09 -30.63 -0.24
CA ILE A 404 -33.88 -29.85 -1.18
C ILE A 404 -33.18 -29.67 -2.52
N ASP A 405 -31.87 -29.51 -2.51
CA ASP A 405 -31.04 -29.20 -3.68
C ASP A 405 -29.69 -29.95 -3.70
N SER A 406 -29.37 -30.71 -2.66
CA SER A 406 -28.12 -31.46 -2.56
C SER A 406 -28.30 -32.99 -2.66
N THR A 407 -27.32 -33.68 -3.23
CA THR A 407 -27.29 -35.14 -3.37
C THR A 407 -26.11 -35.74 -2.59
N PRO A 408 -26.31 -36.28 -1.38
CA PRO A 408 -25.21 -36.78 -0.56
C PRO A 408 -24.32 -37.80 -1.26
N GLY A 409 -23.01 -37.57 -1.22
CA GLY A 409 -22.01 -38.54 -1.68
C GLY A 409 -21.73 -38.57 -3.18
N ASN A 410 -22.32 -37.66 -3.96
CA ASN A 410 -22.25 -37.58 -5.43
C ASN A 410 -20.89 -37.09 -5.99
N ASN A 411 -20.10 -36.33 -5.22
CA ASN A 411 -18.87 -35.66 -5.70
C ASN A 411 -17.69 -35.71 -4.71
N PRO A 412 -17.22 -36.91 -4.30
CA PRO A 412 -16.32 -37.08 -3.16
C PRO A 412 -14.94 -36.41 -3.24
N ASN A 413 -14.50 -35.98 -4.42
CA ASN A 413 -13.18 -35.37 -4.60
C ASN A 413 -13.18 -34.27 -5.70
N GLY A 414 -14.33 -33.71 -6.05
CA GLY A 414 -14.45 -32.73 -7.12
C GLY A 414 -14.76 -31.32 -6.61
N PRO A 415 -14.66 -30.32 -7.49
CA PRO A 415 -15.04 -28.95 -7.17
C PRO A 415 -16.54 -28.86 -6.84
N PRO A 416 -16.94 -27.96 -5.92
CA PRO A 416 -18.31 -27.87 -5.46
C PRO A 416 -19.27 -27.47 -6.58
N THR A 417 -20.36 -28.22 -6.68
CA THR A 417 -21.48 -28.03 -7.61
C THR A 417 -22.81 -27.85 -6.88
N GLU A 418 -22.91 -28.38 -5.67
CA GLU A 418 -24.02 -28.27 -4.72
C GLU A 418 -23.51 -27.57 -3.45
N ASP A 419 -24.40 -27.14 -2.55
CA ASP A 419 -24.04 -26.34 -1.37
C ASP A 419 -23.63 -27.20 -0.15
N ASP A 420 -23.85 -28.50 -0.22
CA ASP A 420 -23.30 -29.52 0.69
C ASP A 420 -21.87 -29.96 0.31
N GLU A 421 -21.33 -29.41 -0.78
CA GLU A 421 -19.95 -29.58 -1.26
C GLU A 421 -19.13 -28.29 -1.03
N THR A 422 -17.83 -28.44 -0.75
CA THR A 422 -16.97 -27.28 -0.49
C THR A 422 -15.50 -27.54 -0.86
N GLU A 423 -14.78 -26.47 -1.21
CA GLU A 423 -13.35 -26.52 -1.45
C GLU A 423 -12.61 -25.45 -0.66
N VAL A 424 -11.33 -25.72 -0.39
CA VAL A 424 -10.38 -24.70 0.02
C VAL A 424 -9.10 -24.84 -0.77
N THR A 425 -8.49 -23.70 -1.13
CA THR A 425 -7.17 -23.66 -1.76
C THR A 425 -6.13 -23.21 -0.74
N ILE A 426 -5.08 -24.01 -0.55
CA ILE A 426 -3.92 -23.72 0.27
C ILE A 426 -2.78 -23.35 -0.68
N ASN A 427 -2.35 -22.09 -0.63
CA ASN A 427 -1.23 -21.62 -1.45
C ASN A 427 0.08 -21.90 -0.72
N VAL A 428 1.00 -22.64 -1.33
CA VAL A 428 2.30 -22.96 -0.74
C VAL A 428 3.42 -22.29 -1.53
N GLY A 429 4.24 -21.49 -0.85
CA GLY A 429 5.31 -20.71 -1.47
C GLY A 429 6.65 -20.99 -0.81
N ALA A 430 7.61 -21.50 -1.58
CA ALA A 430 9.01 -21.50 -1.19
C ALA A 430 9.59 -20.07 -1.26
N VAL A 431 10.76 -19.87 -0.66
CA VAL A 431 11.50 -18.61 -0.77
C VAL A 431 12.81 -18.81 -1.51
N SER A 432 13.32 -17.73 -2.10
CA SER A 432 14.65 -17.70 -2.70
C SER A 432 15.43 -16.48 -2.26
N ILE A 433 16.76 -16.63 -2.23
CA ILE A 433 17.71 -15.56 -1.89
C ILE A 433 18.82 -15.57 -2.94
N GLY A 434 19.10 -14.44 -3.55
CA GLY A 434 20.10 -14.35 -4.60
C GLY A 434 20.41 -12.92 -5.00
N ASP A 435 21.17 -12.80 -6.08
CA ASP A 435 21.16 -11.75 -7.10
C ASP A 435 22.54 -11.61 -7.73
N PHE A 436 23.46 -10.78 -7.20
CA PHE A 436 24.64 -10.34 -7.93
C PHE A 436 25.92 -10.10 -7.10
N VAL A 437 27.07 -10.32 -7.76
CA VAL A 437 28.38 -9.86 -7.30
C VAL A 437 29.08 -9.19 -8.47
N TRP A 438 29.59 -7.97 -8.28
CA TRP A 438 30.11 -7.15 -9.38
C TRP A 438 31.45 -6.50 -9.08
N LEU A 439 32.11 -6.08 -10.16
CA LEU A 439 33.28 -5.22 -10.11
C LEU A 439 32.83 -3.77 -9.90
N ASP A 440 32.98 -3.27 -8.69
CA ASP A 440 32.79 -1.85 -8.38
C ASP A 440 34.03 -1.08 -8.82
N LYS A 441 33.94 -0.42 -9.97
CA LYS A 441 35.12 0.13 -10.65
C LYS A 441 35.55 1.45 -10.04
N ASN A 442 34.61 2.23 -9.52
CA ASN A 442 34.86 3.54 -8.93
C ASN A 442 34.89 3.52 -7.39
N GLY A 443 34.60 2.37 -6.77
CA GLY A 443 34.63 2.15 -5.32
C GLY A 443 33.50 2.86 -4.57
N ASN A 444 32.42 3.25 -5.25
CA ASN A 444 31.33 4.00 -4.64
C ASN A 444 30.35 3.11 -3.87
N GLY A 445 30.41 1.79 -4.03
CA GLY A 445 29.50 0.83 -3.40
C GLY A 445 28.16 0.63 -4.12
N CYS A 446 27.95 1.32 -5.25
CA CYS A 446 26.80 1.16 -6.12
C CYS A 446 27.11 0.19 -7.25
N GLN A 447 26.08 -0.54 -7.68
CA GLN A 447 26.05 -1.17 -8.99
C GLN A 447 25.65 -0.12 -10.02
N ASP A 448 26.64 0.46 -10.70
CA ASP A 448 26.39 1.40 -11.77
C ASP A 448 26.04 0.64 -13.07
N ASN A 449 25.14 1.19 -13.89
CA ASN A 449 24.82 0.65 -15.22
C ASN A 449 25.98 0.87 -16.24
N ASP A 450 27.23 0.83 -15.78
CA ASP A 450 28.42 0.89 -16.59
C ASP A 450 28.75 -0.53 -17.09
N PRO A 451 28.86 -0.77 -18.41
CA PRO A 451 29.29 -2.07 -18.94
C PRO A 451 30.67 -2.54 -18.44
N LEU A 452 31.45 -1.64 -17.81
CA LEU A 452 32.74 -1.94 -17.19
C LEU A 452 32.61 -2.42 -15.73
N GLU A 453 31.42 -2.35 -15.12
CA GLU A 453 31.09 -2.95 -13.81
C GLU A 453 30.47 -4.35 -13.98
N ALA A 454 31.20 -5.21 -14.67
CA ALA A 454 30.73 -6.55 -14.98
C ALA A 454 30.62 -7.43 -13.71
N GLY A 455 29.71 -8.41 -13.76
CA GLY A 455 29.59 -9.42 -12.71
C GLY A 455 30.85 -10.27 -12.58
N ILE A 456 31.24 -10.60 -11.35
CA ILE A 456 32.47 -11.34 -11.06
C ILE A 456 32.14 -12.83 -10.89
N PRO A 457 32.64 -13.71 -11.80
CA PRO A 457 32.39 -15.14 -11.72
C PRO A 457 33.28 -15.83 -10.66
N GLY A 458 32.79 -16.94 -10.13
CA GLY A 458 33.56 -17.82 -9.24
C GLY A 458 33.69 -17.34 -7.80
N VAL A 459 33.00 -16.27 -7.40
CA VAL A 459 32.97 -15.79 -6.02
C VAL A 459 32.19 -16.79 -5.16
N PRO A 460 32.76 -17.36 -4.09
CA PRO A 460 32.04 -18.29 -3.23
C PRO A 460 31.01 -17.54 -2.37
N VAL A 461 29.77 -17.98 -2.42
CA VAL A 461 28.61 -17.43 -1.70
C VAL A 461 28.04 -18.51 -0.80
N THR A 462 27.99 -18.24 0.50
CA THR A 462 27.47 -19.17 1.51
C THR A 462 26.18 -18.63 2.10
N LEU A 463 25.09 -19.39 2.00
CA LEU A 463 23.85 -19.10 2.70
C LEU A 463 23.91 -19.62 4.14
N LEU A 464 23.67 -18.72 5.09
CA LEU A 464 23.62 -19.02 6.52
C LEU A 464 22.20 -18.80 7.04
N ARG A 465 21.77 -19.60 8.01
CA ARG A 465 20.59 -19.27 8.81
C ARG A 465 20.89 -18.10 9.76
N GLY A 466 19.86 -17.49 10.32
CA GLY A 466 19.99 -16.39 11.28
C GLY A 466 20.85 -16.71 12.51
N ASP A 467 20.99 -17.99 12.88
CA ASP A 467 21.87 -18.47 13.96
C ASP A 467 23.34 -18.69 13.53
N GLY A 468 23.65 -18.54 12.24
CA GLY A 468 24.99 -18.74 11.66
C GLY A 468 25.30 -20.15 11.18
N SER A 469 24.36 -21.11 11.29
CA SER A 469 24.54 -22.43 10.69
C SER A 469 24.50 -22.36 9.16
N THR A 470 25.37 -23.13 8.51
CA THR A 470 25.44 -23.18 7.04
C THR A 470 24.29 -23.98 6.47
N VAL A 471 23.62 -23.41 5.46
CA VAL A 471 22.57 -24.08 4.69
C VAL A 471 23.17 -24.69 3.43
N SER A 472 23.88 -23.88 2.64
CA SER A 472 24.51 -24.28 1.39
C SER A 472 25.59 -23.28 0.97
N THR A 473 26.49 -23.70 0.10
CA THR A 473 27.51 -22.85 -0.54
C THR A 473 27.50 -23.11 -2.04
N GLN A 474 27.60 -22.03 -2.82
CA GLN A 474 27.75 -22.09 -4.28
C GLN A 474 28.68 -20.99 -4.76
N ASN A 475 29.07 -21.01 -6.03
CA ASN A 475 29.85 -19.94 -6.63
C ASN A 475 28.98 -19.11 -7.56
N THR A 476 29.29 -17.81 -7.70
CA THR A 476 28.67 -16.97 -8.72
C THR A 476 28.96 -17.50 -10.12
N ASN A 477 27.98 -17.38 -11.02
CA ASN A 477 28.10 -17.84 -12.41
C ASN A 477 28.92 -16.88 -13.29
N ALA A 478 29.03 -17.17 -14.60
CA ALA A 478 29.79 -16.35 -15.57
C ALA A 478 29.37 -14.87 -15.63
N SER A 479 28.14 -14.55 -15.20
CA SER A 479 27.60 -13.20 -15.14
C SER A 479 27.66 -12.62 -13.73
N GLY A 480 28.30 -13.25 -12.75
CA GLY A 480 28.32 -12.78 -11.35
C GLY A 480 27.05 -13.08 -10.55
N ARG A 481 26.09 -13.83 -11.11
CA ARG A 481 24.81 -14.11 -10.45
C ARG A 481 24.85 -15.34 -9.55
N TYR A 482 24.07 -15.33 -8.48
CA TYR A 482 23.84 -16.47 -7.60
C TYR A 482 22.37 -16.52 -7.16
N LEU A 483 21.83 -17.72 -6.94
CA LEU A 483 20.45 -17.92 -6.44
C LEU A 483 20.35 -19.19 -5.59
N PHE A 484 19.78 -19.10 -4.40
CA PHE A 484 19.38 -20.21 -3.57
C PHE A 484 17.86 -20.36 -3.64
N GLU A 485 17.37 -21.50 -4.13
CA GLU A 485 15.94 -21.75 -4.35
C GLU A 485 15.38 -22.78 -3.36
N ASN A 486 14.06 -22.90 -3.32
CA ASN A 486 13.34 -23.91 -2.53
C ASN A 486 13.65 -23.86 -1.03
N LEU A 487 13.94 -22.67 -0.50
CA LEU A 487 14.25 -22.48 0.90
C LEU A 487 12.96 -22.46 1.73
N SER A 488 13.08 -22.87 3.00
CA SER A 488 12.03 -22.64 3.99
C SER A 488 12.03 -21.17 4.40
N PRO A 489 10.85 -20.54 4.59
CA PRO A 489 10.76 -19.20 5.17
C PRO A 489 11.47 -19.09 6.51
N GLY A 490 12.06 -17.94 6.79
CA GLY A 490 12.84 -17.73 8.01
C GLY A 490 13.86 -16.61 7.88
N THR A 491 14.75 -16.55 8.86
CA THR A 491 15.85 -15.58 8.91
C THR A 491 17.12 -16.18 8.31
N TYR A 492 17.73 -15.47 7.38
CA TYR A 492 18.97 -15.86 6.71
C TYR A 492 19.94 -14.69 6.65
N ARG A 493 21.21 -14.98 6.34
CA ARG A 493 22.18 -14.00 5.84
C ARG A 493 23.10 -14.67 4.84
N VAL A 494 23.79 -13.88 4.04
CA VAL A 494 24.71 -14.37 3.01
C VAL A 494 26.14 -14.01 3.40
N ARG A 495 27.08 -14.92 3.20
CA ARG A 495 28.51 -14.65 3.30
C ARG A 495 29.16 -14.80 1.93
N PHE A 496 29.66 -13.69 1.42
CA PHE A 496 30.51 -13.64 0.24
C PHE A 496 31.97 -13.88 0.65
N GLY A 497 32.68 -14.73 -0.08
CA GLY A 497 34.13 -14.80 0.03
C GLY A 497 34.81 -13.77 -0.87
N VAL A 498 36.06 -13.45 -0.57
CA VAL A 498 36.87 -12.53 -1.39
C VAL A 498 37.83 -13.32 -2.28
N LEU A 499 37.90 -12.96 -3.56
CA LEU A 499 38.89 -13.52 -4.49
C LEU A 499 40.26 -12.88 -4.28
N SER A 500 41.33 -13.64 -4.55
CA SER A 500 42.70 -13.10 -4.49
C SER A 500 42.84 -11.89 -5.42
N GLY A 501 43.35 -10.77 -4.89
CA GLY A 501 43.50 -9.51 -5.64
C GLY A 501 42.27 -8.60 -5.63
N TYR A 502 41.20 -8.98 -4.92
CA TYR A 502 40.02 -8.16 -4.72
C TYR A 502 39.86 -7.76 -3.25
N ALA A 503 39.10 -6.69 -3.01
CA ALA A 503 38.62 -6.25 -1.72
C ALA A 503 37.15 -5.84 -1.83
N PHE A 504 36.41 -5.91 -0.72
CA PHE A 504 35.03 -5.43 -0.68
C PHE A 504 34.98 -3.91 -0.73
N THR A 505 34.02 -3.41 -1.51
CA THR A 505 33.65 -1.99 -1.48
C THR A 505 32.93 -1.63 -0.17
N ARG A 506 32.58 -0.35 -0.03
CA ARG A 506 31.83 0.14 1.13
C ARG A 506 30.43 -0.45 1.16
N ARG A 507 30.03 -0.93 2.34
CA ARG A 507 28.67 -1.37 2.63
C ARG A 507 27.65 -0.23 2.64
N ASN A 508 26.44 -0.50 2.16
CA ASN A 508 25.21 0.27 2.36
C ASN A 508 25.35 1.76 2.00
N ASN A 509 25.87 2.07 0.82
CA ASN A 509 25.77 3.39 0.26
C ASN A 509 24.33 3.70 -0.16
N GLY A 510 23.53 4.21 0.79
CA GLY A 510 22.10 4.50 0.59
C GLY A 510 21.73 5.48 -0.54
N ALA A 511 22.69 6.01 -1.31
CA ALA A 511 22.45 6.73 -2.55
C ALA A 511 22.07 5.82 -3.73
N CYS A 512 22.44 4.53 -3.71
CA CYS A 512 22.30 3.60 -4.85
C CYS A 512 20.89 2.95 -4.96
N GLY A 513 20.13 2.91 -3.85
CA GLY A 513 18.96 2.03 -3.70
C GLY A 513 19.38 0.65 -3.18
N GLY A 514 18.50 -0.02 -2.42
CA GLY A 514 18.86 -1.25 -1.70
C GLY A 514 19.17 -2.46 -2.59
N ASP A 515 18.63 -2.51 -3.80
CA ASP A 515 18.81 -3.57 -4.81
C ASP A 515 20.05 -3.39 -5.69
N LYS A 516 20.88 -2.39 -5.38
CA LYS A 516 22.11 -2.04 -6.12
C LYS A 516 23.25 -1.65 -5.20
N ASP A 517 23.07 -1.89 -3.92
CA ASP A 517 24.03 -1.53 -2.89
C ASP A 517 24.85 -2.75 -2.51
N SER A 518 26.07 -2.54 -2.02
CA SER A 518 26.87 -3.63 -1.49
C SER A 518 26.44 -3.90 -0.05
N ASP A 519 25.88 -5.08 0.23
CA ASP A 519 25.46 -5.51 1.56
C ASP A 519 26.56 -6.08 2.49
N PRO A 520 27.63 -6.75 2.00
CA PRO A 520 28.56 -7.41 2.90
C PRO A 520 29.40 -6.41 3.69
N ASP A 521 29.72 -6.78 4.92
CA ASP A 521 30.69 -6.05 5.73
C ASP A 521 32.07 -6.21 5.09
N ALA A 522 32.81 -5.11 4.94
CA ALA A 522 34.06 -5.11 4.19
C ALA A 522 35.17 -5.99 4.81
N THR A 523 35.02 -6.41 6.08
CA THR A 523 35.98 -7.27 6.78
C THR A 523 35.54 -8.73 6.77
N THR A 524 34.26 -9.00 7.00
CA THR A 524 33.75 -10.36 7.20
C THR A 524 33.10 -10.97 5.95
N GLY A 525 32.69 -10.15 4.99
CA GLY A 525 31.95 -10.58 3.80
C GLY A 525 30.51 -11.03 4.10
N GLU A 526 30.01 -10.89 5.34
CA GLU A 526 28.66 -11.29 5.73
C GLU A 526 27.67 -10.13 5.58
N THR A 527 26.46 -10.39 5.09
CA THR A 527 25.34 -9.43 5.08
C THR A 527 24.63 -9.39 6.43
N ALA A 528 23.73 -8.42 6.62
CA ALA A 528 22.82 -8.42 7.76
C ALA A 528 21.78 -9.55 7.66
N ASN A 529 21.15 -9.90 8.79
CA ASN A 529 20.05 -10.86 8.79
C ASN A 529 18.84 -10.31 8.02
N VAL A 530 18.35 -11.08 7.05
CA VAL A 530 17.10 -10.83 6.31
C VAL A 530 16.05 -11.86 6.66
N ASN A 531 14.80 -11.42 6.75
CA ASN A 531 13.65 -12.29 6.93
C ASN A 531 12.94 -12.48 5.60
N VAL A 532 12.78 -13.73 5.18
CA VAL A 532 12.02 -14.09 3.97
C VAL A 532 10.73 -14.82 4.37
N THR A 533 9.61 -14.31 3.89
CA THR A 533 8.26 -14.82 4.16
C THR A 533 7.81 -15.79 3.06
N PRO A 534 6.87 -16.72 3.32
CA PRO A 534 6.46 -17.71 2.32
C PRO A 534 6.10 -17.10 0.95
N GLY A 535 6.69 -17.63 -0.13
CA GLY A 535 6.42 -17.20 -1.50
C GLY A 535 7.17 -15.95 -1.97
N THR A 536 8.10 -15.40 -1.19
CA THR A 536 8.89 -14.22 -1.58
C THR A 536 10.30 -14.59 -2.04
N SER A 537 10.84 -13.81 -2.98
CA SER A 537 12.26 -13.80 -3.33
C SER A 537 12.91 -12.56 -2.74
N ASN A 538 14.10 -12.69 -2.16
CA ASN A 538 14.96 -11.55 -1.84
C ASN A 538 16.13 -11.55 -2.84
N LEU A 539 16.15 -10.52 -3.68
CA LEU A 539 17.16 -10.30 -4.70
C LEU A 539 17.95 -9.01 -4.45
N ASP A 540 17.99 -8.56 -3.19
CA ASP A 540 18.61 -7.30 -2.78
C ASP A 540 19.89 -7.58 -1.96
N LEU A 541 20.47 -8.78 -2.08
CA LEU A 541 21.68 -9.15 -1.34
C LEU A 541 22.84 -9.25 -2.32
N ASP A 542 23.54 -8.15 -2.51
CA ASP A 542 24.57 -8.01 -3.52
C ASP A 542 25.94 -7.66 -2.91
N ALA A 543 27.02 -7.94 -3.65
CA ALA A 543 28.37 -7.62 -3.22
C ALA A 543 29.20 -6.91 -4.30
N GLY A 544 29.64 -5.69 -4.00
CA GLY A 544 30.61 -4.96 -4.81
C GLY A 544 32.04 -5.29 -4.39
N LEU A 545 32.89 -5.62 -5.35
CA LEU A 545 34.32 -5.86 -5.14
C LEU A 545 35.15 -4.96 -6.06
N TYR A 546 36.29 -4.46 -5.57
CA TYR A 546 37.26 -3.73 -6.38
C TYR A 546 38.64 -4.37 -6.29
N GLN A 547 39.49 -4.07 -7.27
CA GLN A 547 40.91 -4.37 -7.22
C GLN A 547 41.67 -3.15 -6.70
N PRO A 548 42.56 -3.28 -5.70
CA PRO A 548 43.28 -2.14 -5.17
C PRO A 548 44.14 -1.43 -6.23
N ALA A 549 44.15 -0.10 -6.18
CA ALA A 549 44.89 0.79 -7.07
C ALA A 549 46.23 1.24 -6.45
N SER A 550 47.02 1.97 -7.25
CA SER A 550 48.29 2.59 -6.83
C SER A 550 48.47 3.95 -7.48
N LEU A 551 49.17 4.87 -6.81
CA LEU A 551 49.57 6.16 -7.38
C LEU A 551 51.01 6.53 -7.03
N GLY A 552 51.69 7.31 -7.87
CA GLY A 552 53.04 7.83 -7.63
C GLY A 552 53.62 8.55 -8.85
N ASP A 553 54.91 8.86 -8.78
CA ASP A 553 55.90 8.76 -9.87
C ASP A 553 57.21 9.41 -9.41
N MET A 554 57.44 10.71 -9.60
CA MET A 554 58.74 11.34 -9.35
C MET A 554 58.71 12.79 -8.80
N VAL A 555 59.81 13.17 -8.13
CA VAL A 555 60.17 14.57 -7.87
C VAL A 555 61.50 14.85 -8.57
N PHE A 556 61.57 15.87 -9.42
CA PHE A 556 62.71 16.13 -10.30
C PHE A 556 63.30 17.54 -10.13
N LEU A 557 64.60 17.66 -10.44
CA LEU A 557 65.33 18.92 -10.47
C LEU A 557 65.13 19.60 -11.83
N ASP A 558 64.27 20.62 -11.86
CA ASP A 558 63.99 21.42 -13.06
C ASP A 558 65.01 22.55 -13.20
N ALA A 559 66.16 22.26 -13.79
CA ALA A 559 67.26 23.23 -13.84
C ALA A 559 66.96 24.44 -14.74
N ASN A 560 66.14 24.25 -15.77
CA ASN A 560 65.84 25.28 -16.78
C ASN A 560 64.55 26.06 -16.48
N ARG A 561 63.78 25.63 -15.46
CA ARG A 561 62.59 26.29 -14.90
C ARG A 561 61.40 26.30 -15.85
N ASN A 562 61.30 25.34 -16.77
CA ASN A 562 60.22 25.31 -17.74
C ASN A 562 59.02 24.45 -17.31
N GLY A 563 59.12 23.74 -16.19
CA GLY A 563 58.08 22.89 -15.64
C GLY A 563 57.96 21.49 -16.25
N ILE A 564 58.87 21.12 -17.14
CA ILE A 564 58.84 19.87 -17.91
C ILE A 564 60.03 19.01 -17.50
N MET A 565 59.75 17.76 -17.14
CA MET A 565 60.78 16.76 -16.88
C MET A 565 61.45 16.32 -18.17
N GLU A 566 62.75 16.62 -18.29
CA GLU A 566 63.53 16.25 -19.48
C GLU A 566 64.57 15.15 -19.24
N VAL A 567 65.01 14.54 -20.35
CA VAL A 567 66.07 13.54 -20.34
C VAL A 567 67.37 14.17 -19.83
N GLY A 568 67.81 13.74 -18.64
CA GLY A 568 69.03 14.20 -17.99
C GLY A 568 68.78 14.93 -16.67
N GLU A 569 67.54 15.32 -16.40
CA GLU A 569 67.16 15.85 -15.10
C GLU A 569 67.15 14.76 -14.04
N THR A 570 67.67 15.07 -12.87
CA THR A 570 67.84 14.10 -11.78
C THR A 570 66.71 14.20 -10.78
N GLY A 571 66.30 13.07 -10.22
CA GLY A 571 65.31 13.06 -9.14
C GLY A 571 65.85 13.61 -7.82
N ILE A 572 64.97 14.24 -7.03
CA ILE A 572 65.28 14.80 -5.71
C ILE A 572 64.91 13.79 -4.61
N ASN A 573 65.91 13.35 -3.85
CA ASN A 573 65.78 12.35 -2.79
C ASN A 573 65.29 12.95 -1.46
N GLY A 574 64.53 12.17 -0.68
CA GLY A 574 64.15 12.51 0.69
C GLY A 574 63.02 13.52 0.83
N ILE A 575 62.29 13.82 -0.25
CA ILE A 575 61.11 14.68 -0.22
C ILE A 575 59.97 13.92 0.43
N THR A 576 59.30 14.54 1.41
CA THR A 576 58.15 13.93 2.07
C THR A 576 56.94 14.05 1.15
N VAL A 577 56.28 12.93 0.88
CA VAL A 577 55.06 12.90 0.06
C VAL A 577 53.90 12.40 0.91
N MET A 578 52.84 13.20 0.99
CA MET A 578 51.65 12.93 1.79
C MET A 578 50.47 12.66 0.86
N LEU A 579 49.87 11.47 0.96
CA LEU A 579 48.66 11.11 0.24
C LEU A 579 47.44 11.70 0.95
N LEU A 580 46.64 12.45 0.21
CA LEU A 580 45.43 13.10 0.69
C LEU A 580 44.18 12.42 0.12
N ASP A 581 43.16 12.24 0.95
CA ASP A 581 41.84 11.78 0.51
C ASP A 581 41.03 12.91 -0.17
N ALA A 582 39.80 12.58 -0.60
CA ALA A 582 38.88 13.53 -1.23
C ALA A 582 38.57 14.78 -0.36
N ASN A 583 38.70 14.69 0.96
CA ASN A 583 38.46 15.79 1.90
C ASN A 583 39.75 16.56 2.25
N GLY A 584 40.89 16.15 1.71
CA GLY A 584 42.20 16.73 1.99
C GLY A 584 42.84 16.21 3.28
N ASN A 585 42.35 15.13 3.88
CA ASN A 585 42.98 14.50 5.04
C ASN A 585 44.13 13.60 4.62
N VAL A 586 45.17 13.54 5.44
CA VAL A 586 46.31 12.67 5.20
C VAL A 586 45.94 11.22 5.51
N VAL A 587 46.01 10.35 4.49
CA VAL A 587 45.73 8.91 4.59
C VAL A 587 46.97 8.05 4.36
N GLY A 588 48.08 8.64 3.95
CA GLY A 588 49.37 7.96 3.83
C GLY A 588 50.53 8.95 3.75
N THR A 589 51.73 8.50 4.12
CA THR A 589 52.97 9.27 4.00
C THR A 589 54.10 8.37 3.52
N THR A 590 54.91 8.86 2.58
CA THR A 590 56.12 8.19 2.10
C THR A 590 57.21 9.24 1.85
N SER A 591 58.38 8.82 1.37
CA SER A 591 59.43 9.74 0.93
C SER A 591 60.02 9.30 -0.40
N THR A 592 60.50 10.26 -1.19
CA THR A 592 61.16 9.95 -2.46
C THR A 592 62.47 9.20 -2.25
N SER A 593 62.76 8.24 -3.13
CA SER A 593 64.04 7.51 -3.14
C SER A 593 65.17 8.27 -3.83
N GLY A 594 66.39 7.70 -3.89
CA GLY A 594 67.59 8.32 -4.47
C GLY A 594 67.51 8.74 -5.94
N ASN A 595 66.46 8.31 -6.65
CA ASN A 595 66.13 8.67 -8.03
C ASN A 595 64.85 9.54 -8.11
N GLY A 596 64.39 10.12 -7.00
CA GLY A 596 63.20 10.97 -6.94
C GLY A 596 61.87 10.23 -6.89
N LYS A 597 61.83 8.89 -6.99
CA LYS A 597 60.57 8.16 -7.11
C LYS A 597 59.81 7.95 -5.81
N TYR A 598 58.48 7.91 -5.88
CA TYR A 598 57.61 7.56 -4.76
C TYR A 598 56.38 6.74 -5.22
N SER A 599 55.74 6.00 -4.32
CA SER A 599 54.54 5.22 -4.64
C SER A 599 53.68 4.93 -3.41
N PHE A 600 52.37 4.93 -3.61
CA PHE A 600 51.34 4.40 -2.71
C PHE A 600 50.65 3.22 -3.38
N THR A 601 50.45 2.13 -2.65
CA THR A 601 49.84 0.88 -3.15
C THR A 601 48.69 0.46 -2.24
N ASN A 602 47.87 -0.49 -2.70
CA ASN A 602 46.71 -1.02 -1.98
C ASN A 602 45.65 0.06 -1.66
N LEU A 603 45.43 0.98 -2.59
CA LEU A 603 44.46 2.06 -2.44
C LEU A 603 43.08 1.61 -2.90
N ALA A 604 42.05 1.94 -2.13
CA ALA A 604 40.68 1.81 -2.64
C ALA A 604 40.46 2.82 -3.78
N PRO A 605 39.65 2.50 -4.80
CA PRO A 605 39.21 3.47 -5.79
C PRO A 605 38.60 4.71 -5.12
N GLY A 606 38.80 5.87 -5.73
CA GLY A 606 38.36 7.15 -5.16
C GLY A 606 39.27 8.31 -5.55
N ASN A 607 38.93 9.49 -5.03
CA ASN A 607 39.67 10.72 -5.32
C ASN A 607 40.82 10.92 -4.34
N TYR A 608 42.01 11.14 -4.87
CA TYR A 608 43.22 11.40 -4.11
C TYR A 608 44.00 12.58 -4.69
N SER A 609 44.77 13.25 -3.85
CA SER A 609 45.86 14.13 -4.30
C SER A 609 47.11 13.86 -3.48
N VAL A 610 48.25 14.40 -3.90
CA VAL A 610 49.48 14.32 -3.12
C VAL A 610 49.95 15.72 -2.74
N MET A 611 50.58 15.81 -1.58
CA MET A 611 51.25 17.01 -1.11
C MET A 611 52.72 16.71 -0.89
N PHE A 612 53.57 17.46 -1.58
CA PHE A 612 55.02 17.41 -1.43
C PHE A 612 55.44 18.43 -0.38
N GLY A 613 56.29 17.99 0.54
CA GLY A 613 56.81 18.80 1.63
C GLY A 613 58.29 18.52 1.89
N GLY A 614 58.93 19.47 2.57
CA GLY A 614 60.34 19.35 2.93
C GLY A 614 61.29 19.49 1.75
N LEU A 615 61.01 20.41 0.82
CA LEU A 615 62.00 20.81 -0.18
C LEU A 615 63.32 21.23 0.49
N PRO A 616 64.48 20.94 -0.12
CA PRO A 616 65.76 21.42 0.37
C PRO A 616 65.78 22.95 0.48
N GLN A 617 66.63 23.49 1.35
CA GLN A 617 66.75 24.92 1.54
C GLN A 617 67.04 25.64 0.20
N GLY A 618 66.26 26.69 -0.09
CA GLY A 618 66.41 27.50 -1.31
C GLY A 618 65.82 26.88 -2.58
N PHE A 619 65.18 25.71 -2.48
CA PHE A 619 64.42 25.14 -3.57
C PHE A 619 62.97 25.64 -3.53
N ILE A 620 62.41 25.86 -4.71
CA ILE A 620 61.01 26.18 -4.91
C ILE A 620 60.44 25.32 -6.03
N TYR A 621 59.13 25.09 -6.00
CA TYR A 621 58.45 24.37 -7.07
C TYR A 621 58.48 25.17 -8.37
N THR A 622 58.58 24.45 -9.49
CA THR A 622 58.55 25.01 -10.84
C THR A 622 57.13 25.31 -11.32
N LEU A 623 56.96 25.69 -12.59
CA LEU A 623 55.66 25.92 -13.20
C LEU A 623 54.86 24.61 -13.32
N ARG A 624 53.56 24.73 -13.04
CA ARG A 624 52.60 23.63 -13.08
C ARG A 624 52.03 23.42 -14.50
N ASP A 625 51.73 22.17 -14.86
CA ASP A 625 50.98 21.75 -16.06
C ASP A 625 51.58 22.32 -17.37
N GLN A 626 52.86 22.05 -17.65
CA GLN A 626 53.61 22.61 -18.79
C GLN A 626 53.84 21.56 -19.90
N GLY A 627 54.04 22.00 -21.15
CA GLY A 627 54.41 21.09 -22.26
C GLY A 627 53.31 20.15 -22.77
N GLY A 628 52.17 20.03 -22.06
CA GLY A 628 50.96 19.32 -22.51
C GLY A 628 51.04 17.79 -22.46
N ASN A 629 52.07 17.22 -21.83
CA ASN A 629 52.19 15.79 -21.56
C ASN A 629 52.22 15.57 -20.05
N GLU A 630 51.10 15.11 -19.51
CA GLU A 630 50.85 14.96 -18.07
C GLU A 630 51.82 13.99 -17.37
N ALA A 631 52.49 13.10 -18.13
CA ALA A 631 53.45 12.14 -17.59
C ALA A 631 54.88 12.71 -17.43
N THR A 632 55.09 13.97 -17.81
CA THR A 632 56.43 14.56 -17.87
C THR A 632 56.44 16.03 -17.48
N ASP A 633 55.46 16.52 -16.75
CA ASP A 633 55.42 17.90 -16.27
C ASP A 633 55.12 17.94 -14.78
N SER A 634 55.30 19.09 -14.14
CA SER A 634 54.96 19.19 -12.73
C SER A 634 53.46 19.41 -12.53
N ASP A 635 52.82 18.58 -11.71
CA ASP A 635 51.41 18.73 -11.30
C ASP A 635 51.20 19.63 -10.08
N VAL A 636 52.30 20.08 -9.47
CA VAL A 636 52.29 20.72 -8.17
C VAL A 636 51.93 22.19 -8.28
N ASP A 637 50.92 22.63 -7.53
CA ASP A 637 50.66 24.05 -7.29
C ASP A 637 51.84 24.66 -6.50
N PRO A 638 52.60 25.60 -7.09
CA PRO A 638 53.80 26.12 -6.46
C PRO A 638 53.53 26.91 -5.17
N ALA A 639 52.29 27.35 -4.95
CA ALA A 639 51.91 28.09 -3.75
C ALA A 639 51.75 27.20 -2.52
N ASN A 640 51.45 25.91 -2.70
CA ASN A 640 51.09 25.03 -1.58
C ASN A 640 51.69 23.61 -1.63
N GLY A 641 52.38 23.24 -2.72
CA GLY A 641 53.01 21.93 -2.85
C GLY A 641 52.05 20.77 -3.11
N LYS A 642 50.79 21.04 -3.49
CA LYS A 642 49.75 20.03 -3.72
C LYS A 642 49.45 19.85 -5.19
N THR A 643 49.11 18.62 -5.58
CA THR A 643 48.55 18.32 -6.90
C THR A 643 47.03 18.51 -6.92
N ALA A 644 46.44 18.56 -8.11
CA ALA A 644 45.01 18.38 -8.28
C ALA A 644 44.56 16.98 -7.80
N GLN A 645 43.26 16.83 -7.54
CA GLN A 645 42.69 15.53 -7.24
C GLN A 645 42.56 14.69 -8.52
N VAL A 646 42.93 13.41 -8.41
CA VAL A 646 42.79 12.39 -9.44
C VAL A 646 41.86 11.28 -8.94
N MET A 647 41.03 10.77 -9.84
CA MET A 647 40.15 9.64 -9.55
C MET A 647 40.86 8.33 -9.88
N LEU A 648 41.15 7.52 -8.87
CA LEU A 648 41.67 6.17 -9.07
C LEU A 648 40.53 5.18 -9.30
N MET A 649 40.61 4.45 -10.40
CA MET A 649 39.72 3.32 -10.70
C MET A 649 40.31 2.00 -10.18
N SER A 650 39.45 0.98 -10.05
CA SER A 650 39.83 -0.38 -9.67
C SER A 650 40.98 -0.91 -10.51
N GLY A 651 42.07 -1.29 -9.83
CA GLY A 651 43.28 -1.87 -10.42
C GLY A 651 44.18 -0.88 -11.16
N GLN A 652 43.88 0.43 -11.12
CA GLN A 652 44.65 1.44 -11.84
C GLN A 652 46.01 1.70 -11.19
N SER A 653 47.04 1.89 -12.02
CA SER A 653 48.32 2.48 -11.62
C SER A 653 48.43 3.87 -12.24
N TYR A 654 48.34 4.91 -11.40
CA TYR A 654 48.45 6.32 -11.80
C TYR A 654 49.88 6.81 -11.56
N LEU A 655 50.65 7.04 -12.62
CA LEU A 655 52.09 7.35 -12.55
C LEU A 655 52.42 8.72 -13.16
N ASP A 656 51.54 9.70 -12.96
CA ASP A 656 51.60 11.02 -13.58
C ASP A 656 51.38 12.11 -12.52
N LEU A 657 51.91 11.92 -11.29
CA LEU A 657 51.83 12.95 -10.24
C LEU A 657 53.25 13.37 -9.85
N ASP A 658 53.79 14.30 -10.62
CA ASP A 658 55.18 14.72 -10.55
C ASP A 658 55.37 16.10 -9.91
N ALA A 659 56.51 16.29 -9.26
CA ALA A 659 56.91 17.59 -8.71
C ALA A 659 58.25 18.04 -9.26
N GLY A 660 58.27 19.11 -10.06
CA GLY A 660 59.49 19.79 -10.46
C GLY A 660 59.87 20.84 -9.41
N ALA A 661 61.14 20.90 -9.05
CA ALA A 661 61.66 21.96 -8.19
C ALA A 661 63.04 22.42 -8.65
N TYR A 662 63.35 23.70 -8.40
CA TYR A 662 64.60 24.33 -8.81
C TYR A 662 65.21 25.16 -7.70
N ALA A 663 66.53 25.27 -7.71
CA ALA A 663 67.29 26.04 -6.74
C ALA A 663 67.39 27.52 -7.16
N ARG A 664 67.36 28.42 -6.18
CA ARG A 664 67.71 29.84 -6.38
C ARG A 664 68.84 30.29 -5.45
N ILE A 665 69.61 31.26 -5.93
CA ILE A 665 70.73 31.90 -5.24
C ILE A 665 70.61 33.42 -5.38
N ASP A 666 71.47 34.16 -4.69
CA ASP A 666 71.53 35.64 -4.70
C ASP A 666 72.99 36.03 -4.50
N LEU A 667 73.69 36.34 -5.58
CA LEU A 667 75.11 36.67 -5.59
C LEU A 667 75.33 38.17 -5.76
N SER A 668 76.01 38.79 -4.79
CA SER A 668 76.41 40.20 -4.87
C SER A 668 77.92 40.40 -4.80
N LEU A 669 78.40 41.45 -5.47
CA LEU A 669 79.79 41.89 -5.48
C LEU A 669 79.97 43.24 -4.76
N THR A 670 81.13 43.37 -4.11
CA THR A 670 81.68 44.67 -3.73
C THR A 670 83.12 44.77 -4.20
N LYS A 671 83.54 45.98 -4.61
CA LYS A 671 84.90 46.24 -5.10
C LYS A 671 85.47 47.53 -4.54
N THR A 672 86.67 47.46 -3.98
CA THR A 672 87.35 48.61 -3.37
C THR A 672 88.83 48.64 -3.76
N VAL A 673 89.43 49.82 -3.78
CA VAL A 673 90.90 49.99 -3.77
C VAL A 673 91.39 50.23 -2.35
N VAL A 674 92.46 49.54 -1.94
CA VAL A 674 92.99 49.62 -0.57
C VAL A 674 93.71 50.95 -0.30
N GLN A 675 94.51 51.41 -1.25
CA GLN A 675 95.31 52.64 -1.13
C GLN A 675 94.42 53.89 -1.24
N GLN A 676 94.86 54.98 -0.59
CA GLN A 676 94.20 56.29 -0.58
C GLN A 676 94.92 57.29 -1.49
N PRO A 677 94.25 58.35 -2.02
CA PRO A 677 94.89 59.38 -2.83
C PRO A 677 95.89 60.25 -2.03
N PRO A 678 96.87 60.92 -2.68
CA PRO A 678 97.08 60.98 -4.12
C PRO A 678 97.70 59.69 -4.69
N TYR A 679 97.18 59.23 -5.83
CA TYR A 679 97.71 58.06 -6.54
C TYR A 679 98.83 58.50 -7.50
N VAL A 680 99.98 57.82 -7.43
CA VAL A 680 101.19 58.20 -8.19
C VAL A 680 101.71 57.07 -9.07
N THR A 681 102.16 57.37 -10.29
CA THR A 681 102.72 56.37 -11.21
C THR A 681 103.87 55.59 -10.56
N GLY A 682 103.86 54.28 -10.73
CA GLY A 682 104.78 53.33 -10.11
C GLY A 682 104.30 52.79 -8.76
N GLN A 683 103.25 53.37 -8.14
CA GLN A 683 102.67 52.87 -6.89
C GLN A 683 101.97 51.51 -7.10
N THR A 684 102.09 50.60 -6.13
CA THR A 684 101.27 49.40 -6.09
C THR A 684 99.88 49.70 -5.56
N LEU A 685 98.85 49.34 -6.32
CA LEU A 685 97.44 49.40 -5.94
C LEU A 685 96.91 48.00 -5.71
N THR A 686 96.05 47.82 -4.70
CA THR A 686 95.40 46.54 -4.42
C THR A 686 93.90 46.73 -4.53
N TYR A 687 93.29 46.07 -5.51
CA TYR A 687 91.85 45.97 -5.62
C TYR A 687 91.38 44.76 -4.82
N THR A 688 90.37 44.92 -3.96
CA THR A 688 89.70 43.82 -3.26
C THR A 688 88.30 43.66 -3.85
N ILE A 689 87.96 42.45 -4.27
CA ILE A 689 86.64 42.03 -4.72
C ILE A 689 86.08 41.08 -3.65
N THR A 690 84.84 41.25 -3.22
CA THR A 690 84.14 40.32 -2.33
C THR A 690 82.88 39.86 -3.02
N ILE A 691 82.68 38.55 -3.11
CA ILE A 691 81.42 37.92 -3.55
C ILE A 691 80.70 37.33 -2.35
N THR A 692 79.39 37.49 -2.27
CA THR A 692 78.54 36.96 -1.20
C THR A 692 77.34 36.23 -1.80
N ASN A 693 77.03 35.03 -1.30
CA ASN A 693 75.74 34.37 -1.55
C ASN A 693 74.81 34.67 -0.37
N ALA A 694 73.63 35.25 -0.60
CA ALA A 694 72.74 35.64 0.49
C ALA A 694 72.30 34.44 1.37
N ALA A 695 72.00 34.75 2.64
CA ALA A 695 71.55 33.74 3.59
C ALA A 695 70.08 33.33 3.33
N GLY A 696 69.75 32.06 3.55
CA GLY A 696 68.39 31.54 3.41
C GLY A 696 68.05 30.91 2.04
N LEU A 697 69.00 30.89 1.11
CA LEU A 697 68.84 30.38 -0.27
C LEU A 697 69.66 29.10 -0.50
N ALA A 698 69.74 28.64 -1.75
CA ALA A 698 70.50 27.45 -2.09
C ALA A 698 72.02 27.73 -2.04
N GLN A 699 72.81 26.66 -2.04
CA GLN A 699 74.25 26.78 -2.31
C GLN A 699 74.44 27.19 -3.78
N ALA A 700 75.21 28.24 -4.04
CA ALA A 700 75.63 28.59 -5.38
C ALA A 700 76.78 27.68 -5.81
N THR A 701 76.71 27.12 -7.01
CA THR A 701 77.73 26.24 -7.58
C THR A 701 78.19 26.76 -8.95
N GLY A 702 79.40 26.38 -9.35
CA GLY A 702 79.97 26.83 -10.64
C GLY A 702 80.22 28.34 -10.71
N VAL A 703 80.38 29.01 -9.56
CA VAL A 703 80.51 30.46 -9.47
C VAL A 703 81.87 30.91 -10.01
N THR A 704 81.85 31.82 -10.99
CA THR A 704 83.04 32.52 -11.49
C THR A 704 82.81 34.02 -11.52
N VAL A 705 83.86 34.82 -11.29
CA VAL A 705 83.82 36.30 -11.30
C VAL A 705 84.85 36.81 -12.30
N ARG A 706 84.49 37.78 -13.14
CA ARG A 706 85.38 38.35 -14.16
C ARG A 706 85.75 39.79 -13.85
N ASP A 707 87.05 40.07 -13.79
CA ASP A 707 87.66 41.39 -13.61
C ASP A 707 88.80 41.56 -14.62
N VAL A 708 88.59 42.42 -15.61
CA VAL A 708 89.62 42.74 -16.61
C VAL A 708 90.26 44.06 -16.21
N LEU A 709 91.55 44.01 -15.87
CA LEU A 709 92.28 45.20 -15.48
C LEU A 709 92.28 46.25 -16.60
N PRO A 710 91.89 47.50 -16.31
CA PRO A 710 91.84 48.58 -17.29
C PRO A 710 93.24 49.02 -17.70
N SER A 711 93.34 49.76 -18.81
CA SER A 711 94.58 50.44 -19.16
C SER A 711 94.99 51.44 -18.07
N GLY A 712 96.30 51.59 -17.85
CA GLY A 712 96.83 52.46 -16.81
C GLY A 712 97.20 51.75 -15.50
N VAL A 713 96.93 50.45 -15.38
CA VAL A 713 97.50 49.56 -14.34
C VAL A 713 98.11 48.31 -14.99
N SER A 714 99.10 47.69 -14.36
CA SER A 714 99.67 46.40 -14.78
C SER A 714 99.58 45.37 -13.67
N PHE A 715 99.17 44.14 -13.99
CA PHE A 715 99.06 43.06 -13.01
C PHE A 715 100.39 42.77 -12.31
N THR A 716 100.34 42.50 -11.00
CA THR A 716 101.50 42.07 -10.19
C THR A 716 101.25 40.72 -9.54
N SER A 717 100.15 40.56 -8.81
CA SER A 717 99.76 39.28 -8.19
C SER A 717 98.28 39.26 -7.84
N ALA A 718 97.75 38.06 -7.57
CA ALA A 718 96.39 37.85 -7.09
C ALA A 718 96.40 36.88 -5.91
N THR A 719 95.56 37.15 -4.90
CA THR A 719 95.37 36.29 -3.72
C THR A 719 93.88 36.06 -3.50
N PRO A 720 93.31 34.96 -4.02
CA PRO A 720 91.94 34.56 -3.71
C PRO A 720 91.85 33.89 -2.33
N SER A 721 90.77 34.12 -1.58
CA SER A 721 90.46 33.39 -0.34
C SER A 721 89.89 31.99 -0.62
N GLN A 722 89.35 31.78 -1.83
CA GLN A 722 88.78 30.53 -2.30
C GLN A 722 89.02 30.40 -3.80
N GLY A 723 89.34 29.19 -4.26
CA GLY A 723 89.51 28.90 -5.69
C GLY A 723 90.77 29.53 -6.30
N THR A 724 90.72 29.87 -7.59
CA THR A 724 91.91 30.28 -8.37
C THR A 724 91.62 31.44 -9.30
N PHE A 725 92.58 32.36 -9.50
CA PHE A 725 92.46 33.49 -10.44
C PHE A 725 93.37 33.30 -11.67
N ASP A 726 92.79 33.41 -12.86
CA ASP A 726 93.49 33.46 -14.14
C ASP A 726 93.58 34.92 -14.63
N ASN A 727 94.77 35.51 -14.52
CA ASN A 727 95.00 36.89 -14.97
C ASN A 727 94.90 37.07 -16.50
N ALA A 728 95.19 36.04 -17.30
CA ALA A 728 95.10 36.17 -18.76
C ALA A 728 93.65 36.32 -19.22
N ALA A 729 92.74 35.58 -18.59
CA ALA A 729 91.29 35.69 -18.83
C ALA A 729 90.61 36.78 -18.00
N GLY A 730 91.24 37.20 -16.89
CA GLY A 730 90.63 38.04 -15.86
C GLY A 730 89.56 37.31 -15.06
N VAL A 731 89.62 35.98 -14.95
CA VAL A 731 88.54 35.17 -14.36
C VAL A 731 88.98 34.54 -13.04
N TRP A 732 88.17 34.73 -12.01
CA TRP A 732 88.26 34.09 -10.71
C TRP A 732 87.28 32.93 -10.63
N ASN A 733 87.80 31.70 -10.58
CA ASN A 733 86.99 30.51 -10.34
C ASN A 733 86.76 30.36 -8.83
N VAL A 734 85.58 30.75 -8.33
CA VAL A 734 85.21 30.68 -6.91
C VAL A 734 84.81 29.25 -6.53
N GLY A 735 84.06 28.56 -7.40
CA GLY A 735 83.55 27.22 -7.14
C GLY A 735 82.16 27.25 -6.48
N SER A 736 82.00 26.62 -5.32
CA SER A 736 80.72 26.62 -4.60
C SER A 736 80.73 27.57 -3.40
N LEU A 737 79.63 28.30 -3.20
CA LEU A 737 79.45 29.23 -2.09
C LEU A 737 78.17 28.89 -1.34
N ASN A 738 78.32 28.43 -0.10
CA ASN A 738 77.19 28.12 0.79
C ASN A 738 76.32 29.34 1.03
N SER A 739 75.04 29.13 1.36
CA SER A 739 74.15 30.22 1.71
C SER A 739 74.69 31.03 2.90
N GLY A 740 74.74 32.36 2.73
CA GLY A 740 75.29 33.31 3.70
C GLY A 740 76.82 33.41 3.73
N ALA A 741 77.55 32.70 2.86
CA ALA A 741 79.00 32.75 2.82
C ALA A 741 79.52 33.83 1.85
N SER A 742 80.73 34.32 2.12
CA SER A 742 81.45 35.24 1.23
C SER A 742 82.86 34.74 0.93
N ALA A 743 83.37 35.08 -0.26
CA ALA A 743 84.76 34.88 -0.65
C ALA A 743 85.37 36.21 -1.13
N THR A 744 86.70 36.34 -1.08
CA THR A 744 87.40 37.55 -1.51
C THR A 744 88.51 37.25 -2.51
N LEU A 745 88.82 38.22 -3.38
CA LEU A 745 89.97 38.23 -4.26
C LEU A 745 90.70 39.58 -4.15
N GLN A 746 91.98 39.53 -3.80
CA GLN A 746 92.86 40.70 -3.82
C GLN A 746 93.75 40.68 -5.05
N ILE A 747 93.67 41.70 -5.90
CA ILE A 747 94.50 41.88 -7.11
C ILE A 747 95.45 43.05 -6.88
N ALA A 748 96.74 42.77 -6.77
CA ALA A 748 97.79 43.79 -6.72
C ALA A 748 98.23 44.17 -8.15
N THR A 749 98.29 45.46 -8.43
CA THR A 749 98.71 46.04 -9.71
C THR A 749 99.72 47.16 -9.49
N THR A 750 100.55 47.45 -10.49
CA THR A 750 101.40 48.65 -10.52
C THR A 750 100.70 49.72 -11.35
N LEU A 751 100.56 50.94 -10.81
CA LEU A 751 99.95 52.06 -11.51
C LEU A 751 100.89 52.59 -12.61
N THR A 752 100.48 52.56 -13.87
CA THR A 752 101.30 52.97 -15.02
C THR A 752 100.84 54.28 -15.67
N ALA A 753 99.59 54.70 -15.45
CA ALA A 753 99.10 55.99 -15.93
C ALA A 753 99.71 57.15 -15.13
N THR A 754 99.89 58.28 -15.80
CA THR A 754 100.47 59.52 -15.25
C THR A 754 99.44 60.61 -14.96
N THR A 755 98.21 60.47 -15.45
CA THR A 755 97.08 61.39 -15.23
C THR A 755 95.75 60.70 -15.57
N GLY A 756 94.63 61.27 -15.12
CA GLY A 756 93.28 60.84 -15.48
C GLY A 756 92.61 59.89 -14.48
N ALA A 757 91.39 59.47 -14.81
CA ALA A 757 90.61 58.52 -14.01
C ALA A 757 90.78 57.09 -14.52
N ILE A 758 90.99 56.13 -13.61
CA ILE A 758 91.00 54.70 -13.92
C ILE A 758 89.85 54.05 -13.16
N THR A 759 88.91 53.44 -13.89
CA THR A 759 87.82 52.64 -13.34
C THR A 759 88.10 51.16 -13.58
N ASN A 760 88.14 50.36 -12.52
CA ASN A 760 88.20 48.90 -12.62
C ASN A 760 86.88 48.29 -12.16
N CYS A 761 86.33 47.35 -12.93
CA CYS A 761 85.03 46.72 -12.70
C CYS A 761 85.13 45.19 -12.70
N ALA A 762 84.35 44.55 -11.83
CA ALA A 762 84.15 43.11 -11.79
C ALA A 762 82.66 42.78 -11.97
N GLN A 763 82.35 41.58 -12.47
CA GLN A 763 81.00 41.01 -12.53
C GLN A 763 81.03 39.52 -12.19
N VAL A 764 79.94 38.94 -11.69
CA VAL A 764 79.74 37.49 -11.73
C VAL A 764 79.60 37.06 -13.19
N GLN A 765 80.35 36.05 -13.59
CA GLN A 765 80.45 35.60 -14.98
C GLN A 765 79.61 34.34 -15.23
N THR A 766 79.55 33.42 -14.26
CA THR A 766 78.72 32.21 -14.32
C THR A 766 78.27 31.82 -12.92
N ALA A 767 77.08 31.22 -12.82
CA ALA A 767 76.60 30.39 -11.71
C ALA A 767 75.65 29.33 -12.31
N ASN A 768 75.52 28.17 -11.67
CA ASN A 768 74.67 27.08 -12.18
C ASN A 768 73.20 27.28 -11.82
N GLU A 769 72.93 27.76 -10.62
CA GLU A 769 71.59 28.14 -10.18
C GLU A 769 71.30 29.57 -10.64
N GLY A 770 70.07 29.87 -11.03
CA GLY A 770 69.73 31.22 -11.42
C GLY A 770 69.62 32.15 -10.21
N ASP A 771 70.27 33.29 -10.34
CA ASP A 771 70.25 34.42 -9.41
C ASP A 771 68.86 35.08 -9.37
N ILE A 772 68.52 35.74 -8.27
CA ILE A 772 67.19 36.28 -8.00
C ILE A 772 66.91 37.55 -8.79
N ASP A 773 67.87 38.45 -8.86
CA ASP A 773 67.74 39.79 -9.43
C ASP A 773 68.90 40.20 -10.34
N SER A 774 69.91 39.34 -10.48
CA SER A 774 71.07 39.55 -11.35
C SER A 774 71.13 38.54 -12.50
N THR A 775 71.79 38.89 -13.61
CA THR A 775 72.01 37.95 -14.73
C THR A 775 73.51 37.77 -14.98
N PRO A 776 74.13 36.67 -14.54
CA PRO A 776 75.57 36.48 -14.68
C PRO A 776 76.10 36.68 -16.11
N GLY A 777 77.18 37.45 -16.23
CA GLY A 777 77.92 37.63 -17.48
C GLY A 777 77.31 38.61 -18.47
N ASN A 778 76.38 39.47 -18.05
CA ASN A 778 75.68 40.43 -18.91
C ASN A 778 76.27 41.86 -18.93
N GLY A 779 77.32 42.17 -18.16
CA GLY A 779 77.96 43.50 -18.19
C GLY A 779 78.57 43.98 -16.87
N THR A 780 79.02 45.24 -16.85
CA THR A 780 79.50 45.95 -15.65
C THR A 780 78.93 47.39 -15.57
N SER A 781 77.73 47.61 -16.15
CA SER A 781 77.10 48.93 -16.28
C SER A 781 75.57 48.86 -16.33
N ASN A 782 74.97 47.81 -15.76
CA ASN A 782 73.52 47.59 -15.75
C ASN A 782 72.88 47.96 -14.41
N GLY A 783 73.67 48.18 -13.35
CA GLY A 783 73.19 48.49 -12.00
C GLY A 783 72.74 47.28 -11.20
N GLU A 784 73.09 46.07 -11.63
CA GLU A 784 72.89 44.82 -10.88
C GLU A 784 73.85 44.76 -9.69
N ASP A 785 73.55 43.92 -8.70
CA ASP A 785 74.37 43.82 -7.49
C ASP A 785 75.48 42.76 -7.61
N ASP A 786 75.45 41.95 -8.66
CA ASP A 786 76.50 41.02 -9.06
C ASP A 786 77.66 41.69 -9.83
N GLU A 787 77.61 43.02 -9.99
CA GLU A 787 78.67 43.86 -10.55
C GLU A 787 79.20 44.89 -9.54
N ALA A 788 80.49 45.22 -9.63
CA ALA A 788 81.08 46.25 -8.77
C ALA A 788 82.26 46.96 -9.44
N CYS A 789 82.24 48.30 -9.42
CA CYS A 789 83.30 49.16 -9.96
C CYS A 789 83.94 50.05 -8.88
N THR A 790 85.22 50.36 -9.04
CA THR A 790 85.91 51.39 -8.25
C THR A 790 86.75 52.28 -9.16
N THR A 791 86.71 53.60 -8.92
CA THR A 791 87.46 54.60 -9.69
C THR A 791 88.51 55.28 -8.85
N ILE A 792 89.71 55.43 -9.41
CA ILE A 792 90.79 56.25 -8.84
C ILE A 792 91.07 57.43 -9.77
N ASN A 793 91.51 58.56 -9.20
CA ASN A 793 91.84 59.77 -9.95
C ASN A 793 93.31 60.16 -9.74
N ILE A 794 94.07 60.25 -10.83
CA ILE A 794 95.50 60.55 -10.84
C ILE A 794 95.68 62.03 -11.21
N VAL A 795 96.40 62.78 -10.36
CA VAL A 795 96.63 64.22 -10.55
C VAL A 795 98.09 64.51 -10.92
N SER A 796 98.30 65.46 -11.84
CA SER A 796 99.63 65.92 -12.30
C SER A 796 99.91 67.39 -11.95
N ALA A 797 101.18 67.74 -11.79
CA ALA A 797 101.71 69.07 -11.48
C ALA A 797 102.49 69.69 -12.67
N SER A 798 102.82 70.99 -12.60
CA SER A 798 103.68 71.70 -13.56
C SER A 798 104.62 72.69 -12.86
N LEU A 799 105.81 72.93 -13.41
CA LEU A 799 106.83 73.86 -12.92
C LEU A 799 107.40 74.68 -14.07
N GLY A 800 107.45 76.02 -13.97
CA GLY A 800 108.00 76.87 -15.04
C GLY A 800 108.09 78.33 -14.61
N ASP A 801 108.86 79.14 -15.34
CA ASP A 801 108.93 80.59 -15.14
C ASP A 801 109.65 81.31 -16.32
N PHE A 802 110.46 82.33 -16.04
CA PHE A 802 111.09 83.26 -16.97
C PHE A 802 112.60 83.38 -16.76
N VAL A 803 113.36 83.59 -17.84
CA VAL A 803 114.78 83.99 -17.82
C VAL A 803 114.90 85.32 -18.57
N TRP A 804 115.51 86.33 -17.95
CA TRP A 804 115.58 87.70 -18.46
C TRP A 804 117.01 88.24 -18.51
N MET A 805 117.23 89.25 -19.36
CA MET A 805 118.47 89.99 -19.45
C MET A 805 118.43 91.16 -18.47
N ASP A 806 119.13 91.01 -17.35
CA ASP A 806 119.32 92.04 -16.34
C ASP A 806 120.22 93.16 -16.89
N LEU A 807 119.60 94.27 -17.30
CA LEU A 807 120.26 95.36 -18.03
C LEU A 807 121.02 96.29 -17.09
N ASN A 808 120.61 96.37 -15.82
CA ASN A 808 121.23 97.25 -14.83
C ASN A 808 122.12 96.51 -13.83
N GLY A 809 122.14 95.19 -13.87
CA GLY A 809 122.96 94.30 -13.06
C GLY A 809 122.49 94.12 -11.61
N ASN A 810 121.21 94.39 -11.30
CA ASN A 810 120.71 94.41 -9.92
C ASN A 810 120.14 93.06 -9.41
N GLY A 811 120.02 92.04 -10.27
CA GLY A 811 119.48 90.72 -9.94
C GLY A 811 117.96 90.67 -9.77
N CYS A 812 117.23 91.74 -10.08
CA CYS A 812 115.77 91.79 -10.11
C CYS A 812 115.26 91.75 -11.55
N GLN A 813 114.04 91.24 -11.76
CA GLN A 813 113.37 91.38 -13.05
C GLN A 813 112.63 92.72 -13.08
N ASP A 814 113.21 93.69 -13.78
CA ASP A 814 112.64 95.03 -13.92
C ASP A 814 111.78 95.17 -15.20
N ALA A 815 110.89 96.16 -15.20
CA ALA A 815 110.07 96.46 -16.37
C ALA A 815 110.94 96.94 -17.54
N GLY A 816 110.83 96.27 -18.69
CA GLY A 816 111.60 96.58 -19.90
C GLY A 816 112.82 95.67 -20.14
N GLU A 817 113.13 94.79 -19.20
CA GLU A 817 114.18 93.78 -19.38
C GLU A 817 113.70 92.64 -20.29
N PRO A 818 114.33 92.45 -21.46
CA PRO A 818 113.88 91.44 -22.40
C PRO A 818 114.22 90.04 -21.91
N GLY A 819 113.37 89.06 -22.26
CA GLY A 819 113.67 87.67 -22.01
C GLY A 819 114.90 87.20 -22.79
N VAL A 820 115.62 86.23 -22.24
CA VAL A 820 116.74 85.59 -22.94
C VAL A 820 116.23 84.32 -23.61
N PRO A 821 116.15 84.27 -24.95
CA PRO A 821 115.72 83.07 -25.65
C PRO A 821 116.83 82.02 -25.71
N GLY A 822 116.46 80.76 -25.79
CA GLY A 822 117.39 79.64 -26.00
C GLY A 822 118.22 79.25 -24.77
N VAL A 823 117.90 79.75 -23.57
CA VAL A 823 118.55 79.32 -22.33
C VAL A 823 118.13 77.90 -22.01
N THR A 824 119.09 76.99 -21.92
CA THR A 824 118.81 75.61 -21.55
C THR A 824 118.45 75.52 -20.07
N VAL A 825 117.26 75.01 -19.74
CA VAL A 825 116.76 74.80 -18.38
C VAL A 825 116.61 73.30 -18.15
N THR A 826 117.30 72.78 -17.14
CA THR A 826 117.29 71.34 -16.80
C THR A 826 116.59 71.14 -15.47
N LEU A 827 115.53 70.34 -15.45
CA LEU A 827 114.76 69.99 -14.25
C LEU A 827 115.38 68.79 -13.55
N PHE A 828 115.51 68.88 -12.24
CA PHE A 828 115.96 67.82 -11.36
C PHE A 828 114.94 67.57 -10.25
N ARG A 829 114.88 66.32 -9.76
CA ARG A 829 114.23 66.01 -8.47
C ARG A 829 115.17 66.32 -7.32
N SER A 830 114.65 66.33 -6.10
CA SER A 830 115.44 66.53 -4.87
C SER A 830 116.58 65.52 -4.64
N ASP A 831 116.58 64.37 -5.32
CA ASP A 831 117.66 63.37 -5.28
C ASP A 831 118.77 63.61 -6.32
N ASN A 832 118.73 64.76 -7.00
CA ASN A 832 119.61 65.16 -8.11
C ASN A 832 119.48 64.32 -9.38
N SER A 833 118.42 63.49 -9.52
CA SER A 833 118.09 62.83 -10.78
C SER A 833 117.51 63.85 -11.77
N GLN A 834 118.05 63.87 -12.99
CA GLN A 834 117.52 64.71 -14.07
C GLN A 834 116.16 64.17 -14.53
N VAL A 835 115.14 65.04 -14.54
CA VAL A 835 113.76 64.72 -14.95
C VAL A 835 113.56 65.05 -16.43
N GLY A 836 114.12 66.17 -16.87
CA GLY A 836 113.94 66.65 -18.24
C GLY A 836 114.73 67.94 -18.49
N GLN A 837 114.79 68.35 -19.75
CA GLN A 837 115.46 69.57 -20.16
C GLN A 837 114.60 70.26 -21.21
N THR A 838 114.54 71.59 -21.15
CA THR A 838 113.87 72.44 -22.13
C THR A 838 114.75 73.66 -22.41
N THR A 839 114.37 74.47 -23.38
CA THR A 839 115.00 75.78 -23.62
C THR A 839 113.96 76.87 -23.47
N THR A 840 114.36 78.04 -23.00
CA THR A 840 113.47 79.19 -22.96
C THR A 840 113.02 79.60 -24.36
N ASP A 841 111.76 80.02 -24.49
CA ASP A 841 111.18 80.47 -25.76
C ASP A 841 111.70 81.84 -26.21
N GLY A 842 111.20 82.36 -27.33
CA GLY A 842 111.58 83.68 -27.89
C GLY A 842 111.44 84.86 -26.92
N ASN A 843 110.64 84.70 -25.87
CA ASN A 843 110.41 85.69 -24.83
C ASN A 843 111.09 85.32 -23.51
N GLY A 844 111.87 84.25 -23.41
CA GLY A 844 112.55 83.86 -22.17
C GLY A 844 111.75 82.94 -21.25
N ARG A 845 110.55 82.45 -21.62
CA ARG A 845 109.74 81.56 -20.76
C ARG A 845 110.14 80.09 -20.89
N TYR A 846 110.05 79.33 -19.80
CA TYR A 846 110.20 77.87 -19.79
C TYR A 846 109.12 77.22 -18.92
N GLN A 847 108.73 75.98 -19.25
CA GLN A 847 107.76 75.21 -18.46
C GLN A 847 107.99 73.70 -18.61
N PHE A 848 107.75 72.98 -17.51
CA PHE A 848 107.63 71.53 -17.40
C PHE A 848 106.20 71.20 -16.98
N THR A 849 105.52 70.35 -17.75
CA THR A 849 104.16 69.87 -17.47
C THR A 849 104.16 68.38 -17.15
N ASN A 850 103.03 67.84 -16.70
CA ASN A 850 102.84 66.41 -16.41
C ASN A 850 103.84 65.84 -15.37
N LEU A 851 104.20 66.66 -14.39
CA LEU A 851 105.07 66.24 -13.29
C LEU A 851 104.26 65.44 -12.27
N ALA A 852 104.83 64.37 -11.71
CA ALA A 852 104.28 63.81 -10.48
C ALA A 852 104.35 64.89 -9.39
N PRO A 853 103.32 65.06 -8.53
CA PRO A 853 103.41 65.96 -7.38
C PRO A 853 104.65 65.64 -6.55
N GLY A 854 105.49 66.65 -6.26
CA GLY A 854 106.76 66.43 -5.58
C GLY A 854 107.66 67.66 -5.56
N ASN A 855 108.85 67.49 -4.99
CA ASN A 855 109.86 68.55 -4.87
C ASN A 855 110.83 68.51 -6.06
N TYR A 856 110.97 69.64 -6.74
CA TYR A 856 111.82 69.79 -7.92
C TYR A 856 112.67 71.06 -7.81
N TYR A 857 113.79 71.09 -8.51
CA TYR A 857 114.58 72.30 -8.73
C TYR A 857 115.08 72.36 -10.18
N VAL A 858 115.38 73.55 -10.68
CA VAL A 858 115.87 73.77 -12.04
C VAL A 858 117.29 74.31 -12.05
N VAL A 859 118.06 73.92 -13.06
CA VAL A 859 119.43 74.42 -13.32
C VAL A 859 119.45 75.06 -14.70
N PHE A 860 119.93 76.31 -14.76
CA PHE A 860 120.04 77.09 -15.99
C PHE A 860 121.44 76.99 -16.58
N GLY A 861 121.56 76.67 -17.86
CA GLY A 861 122.82 76.73 -18.61
C GLY A 861 123.17 78.18 -18.96
N GLN A 862 124.43 78.57 -18.75
CA GLN A 862 124.89 79.93 -19.06
C GLN A 862 124.87 80.20 -20.58
N PRO A 863 124.11 81.20 -21.06
CA PRO A 863 124.06 81.51 -22.50
C PRO A 863 125.35 82.17 -23.01
N THR A 864 125.77 81.86 -24.25
CA THR A 864 126.97 82.44 -24.86
C THR A 864 126.88 83.97 -24.92
N GLY A 865 127.90 84.66 -24.39
CA GLY A 865 127.94 86.12 -24.35
C GLY A 865 127.25 86.76 -23.14
N PHE A 866 126.66 85.95 -22.25
CA PHE A 866 126.03 86.40 -21.02
C PHE A 866 126.80 85.89 -19.79
N THR A 867 126.71 86.61 -18.69
CA THR A 867 127.11 86.16 -17.36
C THR A 867 125.90 86.26 -16.46
N PHE A 868 125.70 85.26 -15.59
CA PHE A 868 124.64 85.38 -14.58
C PHE A 868 124.93 86.57 -13.67
N THR A 869 123.93 87.44 -13.50
CA THR A 869 124.02 88.47 -12.47
C THR A 869 123.96 87.82 -11.10
N GLY A 870 124.52 88.51 -10.10
CA GLY A 870 124.55 88.00 -8.74
C GLY A 870 123.15 87.62 -8.28
N GLN A 871 123.02 86.48 -7.60
CA GLN A 871 121.74 86.07 -7.02
C GLN A 871 121.22 87.22 -6.14
N LYS A 872 119.97 87.63 -6.38
CA LYS A 872 119.28 88.66 -5.61
C LYS A 872 119.51 88.43 -4.11
N LYS A 873 120.08 89.43 -3.43
CA LYS A 873 120.17 89.42 -1.95
C LYS A 873 118.81 89.62 -1.33
#